data_AF-A0A9W7GE86-F1
#
_entry.id   AF-A0A9W7GE86-F1
#
_cell.length_a   1.000
_cell.length_b   1.000
_cell.length_c   1.000
_cell.angle_alpha   90.00
_cell.angle_beta   90.00
_cell.angle_gamma   90.00
#
_symmetry.space_group_name_H-M   'P 1'
#
loop_
_entity.id
_entity.type
_entity.pdbx_description
1 polymer ?
#
loop_
_entity_poly.entity_id
_entity_poly.type
_entity_poly.pdbx_seq_one_letter_code
_entity_poly.pdbx_strand_id
1 'polypeptide(L)'
;MNSFIYVFFFLALISGVAQAGEIEAKLIFKALLKLSGINDVDVDSCFSFAESTEQKFKDFSSDIASKQYSQAMIDLNGALSGLQTSIHDCGVEEIETKLSSIATALKLAKVSEALDEAMEIVIDATDVSEHISALAVDVAAGDAIKVADDIDAMMEDWSKIDCTTDSCNVVDGFLKILQIVSHDISGACVSDLETAFSTFETGVNAFENKNYTAALSEFATGFDDVAKVLETTECGLPTIAKIIAPIAPKISEAVINGDSIIIEVSEVYDDIYQAVLALQRHDYNAFGMEIGKLVTVINTAGCKTAACKILVGLLESAELVAVDYSTCLEAVDATGDDFEQAIAAFESKDYKTGISKIGTTLKSISDDITSCDVKEFADILSSMAGALGADDLVKEIGAVVAVIVAGQDITNEIDMAVSDYKNGDFKAFGKDLGDIAHVLEDELHCNKFVCKILEGILEEAEIVLTNFKQCEDSLEEAEQDFVAGFTAFKSGDKKAGVEDISKGIRQIGEALGDCGLEDELAFLEHEANVFGLSNVTALNKAEEAVAILIHGFNFYDNVADMVADVEKHDYRAAGHEIQVIMDDLSKWSTGHVCQNTWCYVVEGIMEAEAIIEGDVRQCEQDFENAWGEFSAAVALFNTQVSLAEELSGEIKRKLMEGEIVGDDIEALKVQMSHKIADAVKDIGKGLEDVAAGIHDCHLEELADLLTKLAAELAVPEVSWIAEVLHIVVHGAEIVEDVGLACEDFGDENWVKFGFDLAKLVKVLI
;
A
#
# COMPACT_ATOMS: atom_id res chain seq x y z
N MET A 1 -26.44 -13.91 28.16
CA MET A 1 -27.13 -14.72 27.12
C MET A 1 -27.56 -13.90 25.90
N ASN A 2 -27.79 -12.59 26.00
CA ASN A 2 -28.00 -11.74 24.82
C ASN A 2 -26.71 -11.27 24.13
N SER A 3 -25.55 -11.27 24.80
CA SER A 3 -24.26 -10.95 24.17
C SER A 3 -23.63 -12.09 23.35
N PHE A 4 -24.14 -13.32 23.47
CA PHE A 4 -23.62 -14.49 22.74
C PHE A 4 -24.21 -14.67 21.34
N ILE A 5 -25.21 -13.84 20.98
CA ILE A 5 -25.90 -13.91 19.68
C ILE A 5 -25.29 -12.94 18.66
N TYR A 6 -24.59 -11.90 19.10
CA TYR A 6 -23.96 -10.92 18.20
C TYR A 6 -22.66 -11.43 17.57
N VAL A 7 -21.83 -12.16 18.30
CA VAL A 7 -20.56 -12.73 17.79
C VAL A 7 -20.78 -13.77 16.68
N PHE A 8 -21.91 -14.49 16.70
CA PHE A 8 -22.24 -15.47 15.65
C PHE A 8 -22.81 -14.84 14.36
N PHE A 9 -23.25 -13.58 14.40
CA PHE A 9 -23.78 -12.91 13.21
C PHE A 9 -22.64 -12.36 12.31
N PHE A 10 -21.51 -11.97 12.91
CA PHE A 10 -20.32 -11.52 12.18
C PHE A 10 -19.65 -12.65 11.39
N LEU A 11 -19.45 -13.82 12.00
CA LEU A 11 -18.83 -14.99 11.34
C LEU A 11 -19.69 -15.65 10.25
N ALA A 12 -21.01 -15.44 10.26
CA ALA A 12 -21.92 -16.09 9.30
C ALA A 12 -22.12 -15.29 8.00
N LEU A 13 -21.78 -14.00 7.98
CA LEU A 13 -21.96 -13.13 6.80
C LEU A 13 -20.76 -13.14 5.84
N ILE A 14 -19.57 -13.54 6.29
CA ILE A 14 -18.35 -13.55 5.46
C ILE A 14 -18.24 -14.84 4.62
N SER A 15 -18.89 -15.94 5.02
CA SER A 15 -18.79 -17.25 4.34
C SER A 15 -19.63 -17.41 3.05
N GLY A 16 -20.32 -16.36 2.60
CA GLY A 16 -21.01 -16.34 1.32
C GLY A 16 -20.28 -15.40 0.38
N VAL A 17 -19.42 -15.94 -0.48
CA VAL A 17 -18.69 -15.19 -1.53
C VAL A 17 -19.71 -14.55 -2.49
N ALA A 18 -20.27 -13.41 -2.09
CA ALA A 18 -20.79 -12.42 -3.01
C ALA A 18 -19.55 -11.83 -3.69
N GLN A 19 -19.56 -11.80 -5.02
CA GLN A 19 -18.53 -11.14 -5.80
C GLN A 19 -18.40 -9.71 -5.26
N ALA A 20 -17.22 -9.33 -4.74
CA ALA A 20 -16.97 -7.99 -4.24
C ALA A 20 -17.38 -6.98 -5.32
N GLY A 21 -18.25 -6.04 -4.97
CA GLY A 21 -18.66 -4.99 -5.89
C GLY A 21 -17.51 -3.99 -6.06
N GLU A 22 -17.25 -3.53 -7.28
CA GLU A 22 -16.36 -2.39 -7.47
C GLU A 22 -17.02 -1.14 -6.87
N ILE A 23 -16.30 -0.48 -5.95
CA ILE A 23 -16.73 0.79 -5.37
C ILE A 23 -16.38 1.93 -6.33
N GLU A 24 -17.35 2.78 -6.67
CA GLU A 24 -17.13 3.95 -7.54
C GLU A 24 -17.23 5.25 -6.74
N ALA A 25 -16.13 5.99 -6.56
CA ALA A 25 -16.07 7.23 -5.77
C ALA A 25 -17.06 8.30 -6.30
N LYS A 26 -17.21 8.34 -7.62
CA LYS A 26 -18.17 9.23 -8.28
C LYS A 26 -19.63 8.93 -7.94
N LEU A 27 -19.97 7.66 -7.71
CA LEU A 27 -21.32 7.25 -7.31
C LEU A 27 -21.57 7.60 -5.83
N ILE A 28 -20.57 7.44 -4.97
CA ILE A 28 -20.63 7.89 -3.56
C ILE A 28 -20.95 9.39 -3.54
N PHE A 29 -20.20 10.20 -4.30
CA PHE A 29 -20.45 11.65 -4.34
C PHE A 29 -21.85 12.03 -4.87
N LYS A 30 -22.33 11.37 -5.93
CA LYS A 30 -23.71 11.57 -6.43
C LYS A 30 -24.76 11.27 -5.34
N ALA A 31 -24.52 10.28 -4.50
CA ALA A 31 -25.40 9.94 -3.39
C ALA A 31 -25.31 10.97 -2.25
N LEU A 32 -24.11 11.44 -1.88
CA LEU A 32 -23.91 12.51 -0.89
C LEU A 32 -24.60 13.82 -1.28
N LEU A 33 -24.52 14.24 -2.56
CA LEU A 33 -25.25 15.42 -3.07
C LEU A 33 -26.76 15.29 -2.83
N LYS A 34 -27.30 14.10 -3.09
CA LYS A 34 -28.73 13.82 -2.92
C LYS A 34 -29.14 13.85 -1.46
N LEU A 35 -28.32 13.33 -0.54
CA LEU A 35 -28.54 13.39 0.91
C LEU A 35 -28.52 14.85 1.39
N SER A 36 -27.58 15.65 0.88
CA SER A 36 -27.48 17.10 1.13
C SER A 36 -28.54 17.94 0.41
N GLY A 37 -29.41 17.34 -0.41
CA GLY A 37 -30.46 18.05 -1.15
C GLY A 37 -29.97 18.91 -2.33
N ILE A 38 -28.71 18.75 -2.74
CA ILE A 38 -28.09 19.43 -3.88
C ILE A 38 -28.40 18.65 -5.16
N ASN A 39 -29.03 19.29 -6.14
CA ASN A 39 -29.56 18.60 -7.34
C ASN A 39 -29.15 19.25 -8.67
N ASP A 40 -28.38 20.32 -8.63
CA ASP A 40 -28.03 21.17 -9.77
C ASP A 40 -26.57 21.06 -10.21
N VAL A 41 -25.78 20.20 -9.55
CA VAL A 41 -24.38 19.92 -9.88
C VAL A 41 -24.28 18.85 -10.96
N ASP A 42 -23.60 19.16 -12.06
CA ASP A 42 -23.25 18.20 -13.10
C ASP A 42 -21.95 17.49 -12.76
N VAL A 43 -22.07 16.44 -11.94
CA VAL A 43 -20.94 15.63 -11.46
C VAL A 43 -20.09 15.07 -12.62
N ASP A 44 -20.69 14.78 -13.78
CA ASP A 44 -19.92 14.24 -14.91
C ASP A 44 -18.97 15.29 -15.53
N SER A 45 -19.19 16.57 -15.26
CA SER A 45 -18.42 17.69 -15.80
C SER A 45 -17.37 18.26 -14.84
N CYS A 46 -17.55 18.07 -13.54
CA CYS A 46 -16.74 18.70 -12.49
C CYS A 46 -15.96 17.71 -11.63
N PHE A 47 -16.36 16.43 -11.59
CA PHE A 47 -15.64 15.44 -10.80
C PHE A 47 -14.33 15.04 -11.52
N SER A 48 -13.19 15.31 -10.88
CA SER A 48 -11.89 14.80 -11.31
C SER A 48 -11.59 13.50 -10.58
N PHE A 49 -11.19 12.46 -11.31
CA PHE A 49 -10.95 11.16 -10.70
C PHE A 49 -9.55 11.10 -10.07
N ALA A 50 -9.50 10.96 -8.75
CA ALA A 50 -8.32 10.44 -8.07
C ALA A 50 -8.46 8.92 -7.97
N GLU A 51 -7.79 8.18 -8.88
CA GLU A 51 -7.79 6.70 -8.94
C GLU A 51 -7.54 6.05 -7.57
N SER A 52 -6.73 6.70 -6.75
CA SER A 52 -6.40 6.30 -5.39
C SER A 52 -7.57 6.26 -4.41
N THR A 53 -8.62 7.05 -4.63
CA THR A 53 -9.73 7.18 -3.67
C THR A 53 -10.47 5.86 -3.49
N GLU A 54 -10.73 5.16 -4.59
CA GLU A 54 -11.44 3.87 -4.55
C GLU A 54 -10.57 2.80 -3.92
N GLN A 55 -9.26 2.84 -4.18
CA GLN A 55 -8.31 1.93 -3.55
C GLN A 55 -8.26 2.11 -2.05
N LYS A 56 -8.15 3.35 -1.57
CA LYS A 56 -8.14 3.67 -0.14
C LYS A 56 -9.42 3.22 0.58
N PHE A 57 -10.58 3.26 -0.07
CA PHE A 57 -11.79 2.65 0.48
C PHE A 57 -11.65 1.12 0.61
N LYS A 58 -11.16 0.43 -0.42
CA LYS A 58 -10.95 -1.02 -0.36
C LYS A 58 -9.95 -1.41 0.73
N ASP A 59 -8.81 -0.72 0.80
CA ASP A 59 -7.77 -0.94 1.80
C ASP A 59 -8.34 -0.76 3.21
N PHE A 60 -9.06 0.34 3.45
CA PHE A 60 -9.81 0.57 4.69
C PHE A 60 -10.71 -0.61 5.06
N SER A 61 -11.50 -1.10 4.11
CA SER A 61 -12.41 -2.22 4.36
C SER A 61 -11.64 -3.50 4.71
N SER A 62 -10.53 -3.77 4.01
CA SER A 62 -9.68 -4.95 4.28
C SER A 62 -9.03 -4.85 5.65
N ASP A 63 -8.49 -3.69 5.99
CA ASP A 63 -7.83 -3.46 7.27
C ASP A 63 -8.79 -3.62 8.45
N ILE A 64 -10.05 -3.18 8.31
CA ILE A 64 -11.09 -3.46 9.32
C ILE A 64 -11.32 -4.97 9.46
N ALA A 65 -11.40 -5.72 8.37
CA ALA A 65 -11.59 -7.18 8.39
C ALA A 65 -10.39 -7.90 9.02
N SER A 66 -9.17 -7.44 8.71
CA SER A 66 -7.89 -7.92 9.21
C SER A 66 -7.54 -7.38 10.61
N LYS A 67 -8.41 -6.55 11.21
CA LYS A 67 -8.24 -5.92 12.53
C LYS A 67 -7.04 -4.98 12.64
N GLN A 68 -6.56 -4.45 11.51
CA GLN A 68 -5.53 -3.41 11.44
C GLN A 68 -6.17 -2.03 11.58
N TYR A 69 -6.87 -1.78 12.69
CA TYR A 69 -7.75 -0.63 12.82
C TYR A 69 -7.05 0.72 12.69
N SER A 70 -5.79 0.86 13.14
CA SER A 70 -5.03 2.10 12.95
C SER A 70 -4.77 2.39 11.48
N GLN A 71 -4.32 1.38 10.72
CA GLN A 71 -4.12 1.48 9.28
C GLN A 71 -5.45 1.76 8.56
N ALA A 72 -6.53 1.10 8.97
CA ALA A 72 -7.87 1.36 8.44
C ALA A 72 -8.26 2.84 8.58
N MET A 73 -7.95 3.50 9.71
CA MET A 73 -8.24 4.93 9.88
C MET A 73 -7.39 5.81 8.97
N ILE A 74 -6.13 5.44 8.72
CA ILE A 74 -5.27 6.11 7.76
C ILE A 74 -5.85 6.00 6.34
N ASP A 75 -6.26 4.80 5.93
CA ASP A 75 -6.80 4.58 4.59
C ASP A 75 -8.19 5.22 4.41
N LEU A 76 -9.04 5.21 5.43
CA LEU A 76 -10.30 5.96 5.39
C LEU A 76 -10.08 7.47 5.34
N ASN A 77 -9.12 8.00 6.09
CA ASN A 77 -8.71 9.41 5.98
C ASN A 77 -8.26 9.74 4.56
N GLY A 78 -7.43 8.91 3.95
CA GLY A 78 -6.96 9.05 2.58
C GLY A 78 -8.11 9.01 1.57
N ALA A 79 -9.05 8.08 1.74
CA ALA A 79 -10.24 7.96 0.89
C ALA A 79 -11.14 9.21 0.95
N LEU A 80 -11.41 9.73 2.15
CA LEU A 80 -12.24 10.93 2.32
C LEU A 80 -11.54 12.19 1.82
N SER A 81 -10.23 12.32 2.02
CA SER A 81 -9.42 13.42 1.46
C SER A 81 -9.39 13.36 -0.07
N GLY A 82 -9.16 12.19 -0.65
CA GLY A 82 -9.20 11.99 -2.11
C GLY A 82 -10.57 12.30 -2.71
N LEU A 83 -11.66 11.94 -2.01
CA LEU A 83 -13.01 12.31 -2.40
C LEU A 83 -13.23 13.84 -2.35
N GLN A 84 -12.69 14.52 -1.34
CA GLN A 84 -12.74 15.98 -1.20
C GLN A 84 -11.97 16.70 -2.32
N THR A 85 -10.75 16.27 -2.65
CA THR A 85 -9.99 16.80 -3.79
C THR A 85 -10.71 16.56 -5.12
N SER A 86 -11.32 15.39 -5.28
CA SER A 86 -12.04 14.99 -6.51
C SER A 86 -13.26 15.86 -6.84
N ILE A 87 -13.80 16.59 -5.85
CA ILE A 87 -15.04 17.38 -6.00
C ILE A 87 -14.80 18.89 -6.00
N HIS A 88 -13.55 19.35 -5.85
CA HIS A 88 -13.21 20.79 -5.76
C HIS A 88 -13.83 21.64 -6.88
N ASP A 89 -13.71 21.17 -8.13
CA ASP A 89 -14.23 21.88 -9.31
C ASP A 89 -15.77 21.87 -9.40
N CYS A 90 -16.45 21.11 -8.54
CA CYS A 90 -17.92 21.09 -8.46
C CYS A 90 -18.48 22.28 -7.67
N GLY A 91 -17.65 23.01 -6.91
CA GLY A 91 -18.06 24.20 -6.16
C GLY A 91 -19.07 23.88 -5.05
N VAL A 92 -18.91 22.73 -4.39
CA VAL A 92 -19.81 22.24 -3.33
C VAL A 92 -19.12 22.31 -1.98
N GLU A 93 -18.73 23.52 -1.61
CA GLU A 93 -17.89 23.81 -0.45
C GLU A 93 -18.44 23.22 0.86
N GLU A 94 -19.77 23.08 1.01
CA GLU A 94 -20.39 22.43 2.17
C GLU A 94 -19.97 20.95 2.31
N ILE A 95 -19.99 20.19 1.22
CA ILE A 95 -19.60 18.77 1.21
C ILE A 95 -18.09 18.64 1.37
N GLU A 96 -17.31 19.48 0.67
CA GLU A 96 -15.85 19.52 0.78
C GLU A 96 -15.41 19.75 2.23
N THR A 97 -16.01 20.76 2.89
CA THR A 97 -15.72 21.08 4.29
C THR A 97 -16.05 19.91 5.21
N LYS A 98 -17.21 19.28 5.04
CA LYS A 98 -17.63 18.14 5.86
C LYS A 98 -16.70 16.93 5.69
N LEU A 99 -16.33 16.59 4.45
CA LEU A 99 -15.38 15.50 4.15
C LEU A 99 -14.01 15.79 4.79
N SER A 100 -13.49 17.01 4.60
CA SER A 100 -12.22 17.43 5.19
C SER A 100 -12.25 17.36 6.73
N SER A 101 -13.35 17.77 7.36
CA SER A 101 -13.47 17.72 8.83
C SER A 101 -13.40 16.30 9.36
N ILE A 102 -14.10 15.35 8.74
CA ILE A 102 -14.14 13.95 9.20
C ILE A 102 -12.84 13.24 8.88
N ALA A 103 -12.25 13.48 7.70
CA ALA A 103 -10.94 12.94 7.37
C ALA A 103 -9.95 13.29 8.47
N THR A 104 -9.82 14.57 8.84
CA THR A 104 -8.93 14.96 9.93
C THR A 104 -9.35 14.40 11.28
N ALA A 105 -10.66 14.28 11.58
CA ALA A 105 -11.12 13.69 12.82
C ALA A 105 -10.78 12.18 12.94
N LEU A 106 -10.76 11.45 11.83
CA LEU A 106 -10.36 10.04 11.79
C LEU A 106 -8.87 9.84 12.05
N LYS A 107 -8.03 10.77 11.58
CA LYS A 107 -6.60 10.81 11.92
C LYS A 107 -6.37 10.83 13.43
N LEU A 108 -7.30 11.45 14.14
CA LEU A 108 -7.30 11.61 15.59
C LEU A 108 -7.95 10.47 16.36
N ALA A 109 -8.51 9.48 15.66
CA ALA A 109 -9.26 8.44 16.30
C ALA A 109 -8.37 7.65 17.25
N LYS A 110 -8.79 7.57 18.52
CA LYS A 110 -8.16 6.66 19.48
C LYS A 110 -8.71 5.28 19.22
N VAL A 111 -7.87 4.46 18.61
CA VAL A 111 -8.10 3.04 18.47
C VAL A 111 -7.68 2.35 19.77
N SER A 112 -8.62 1.70 20.44
CA SER A 112 -8.30 0.82 21.57
C SER A 112 -8.80 -0.59 21.33
N GLU A 113 -7.87 -1.54 21.43
CA GLU A 113 -8.18 -2.96 21.43
C GLU A 113 -8.61 -3.35 22.85
N ALA A 114 -9.91 -3.41 23.12
CA ALA A 114 -10.36 -4.01 24.36
C ALA A 114 -9.96 -5.50 24.36
N LEU A 115 -9.39 -5.97 25.48
CA LEU A 115 -8.90 -7.34 25.70
C LEU A 115 -9.93 -8.46 25.41
N ASP A 116 -11.22 -8.12 25.24
CA ASP A 116 -12.32 -9.04 24.96
C ASP A 116 -13.17 -8.53 23.76
N GLU A 117 -12.70 -8.76 22.53
CA GLU A 117 -13.41 -8.83 21.23
C GLU A 117 -14.14 -7.60 20.64
N ALA A 118 -14.37 -6.50 21.37
CA ALA A 118 -14.98 -5.30 20.80
C ALA A 118 -13.92 -4.23 20.48
N MET A 119 -13.81 -3.87 19.21
CA MET A 119 -13.10 -2.68 18.74
C MET A 119 -13.77 -1.42 19.32
N GLU A 120 -12.99 -0.51 19.87
CA GLU A 120 -13.46 0.82 20.27
C GLU A 120 -12.60 1.87 19.54
N ILE A 121 -13.18 2.48 18.51
CA ILE A 121 -12.66 3.62 17.76
C ILE A 121 -13.38 4.86 18.29
N VAL A 122 -12.67 5.65 19.08
CA VAL A 122 -13.21 6.89 19.64
C VAL A 122 -12.66 8.07 18.85
N ILE A 123 -13.54 8.79 18.17
CA ILE A 123 -13.25 10.13 17.69
C ILE A 123 -13.74 11.08 18.77
N ASP A 124 -12.84 11.90 19.31
CA ASP A 124 -13.09 12.76 20.45
C ASP A 124 -13.60 12.03 21.71
N ALA A 125 -14.92 12.08 21.93
CA ALA A 125 -15.66 11.44 23.01
C ALA A 125 -16.77 10.50 22.50
N THR A 126 -16.86 10.34 21.18
CA THR A 126 -17.87 9.51 20.52
C THR A 126 -17.23 8.22 20.05
N ASP A 127 -17.78 7.10 20.49
CA ASP A 127 -17.48 5.81 19.89
C ASP A 127 -18.17 5.71 18.52
N VAL A 128 -17.37 5.71 17.46
CA VAL A 128 -17.84 5.61 16.07
C VAL A 128 -17.69 4.21 15.49
N SER A 129 -17.33 3.21 16.31
CA SER A 129 -17.02 1.85 15.86
C SER A 129 -18.13 1.20 15.06
N GLU A 130 -19.40 1.46 15.43
CA GLU A 130 -20.56 0.93 14.69
C GLU A 130 -20.64 1.51 13.28
N HIS A 131 -20.38 2.81 13.12
CA HIS A 131 -20.38 3.48 11.81
C HIS A 131 -19.21 3.01 10.95
N ILE A 132 -18.01 2.93 11.53
CA ILE A 132 -16.82 2.43 10.84
C ILE A 132 -17.03 1.00 10.35
N SER A 133 -17.60 0.13 11.19
CA SER A 133 -17.86 -1.26 10.83
C SER A 133 -18.92 -1.38 9.73
N ALA A 134 -19.98 -0.57 9.80
CA ALA A 134 -21.02 -0.52 8.76
C ALA A 134 -20.43 -0.08 7.41
N LEU A 135 -19.67 1.02 7.45
CA LEU A 135 -18.99 1.58 6.28
C LEU A 135 -18.07 0.54 5.62
N ALA A 136 -17.24 -0.15 6.39
CA ALA A 136 -16.36 -1.20 5.86
C ALA A 136 -17.16 -2.31 5.17
N VAL A 137 -18.25 -2.78 5.78
CA VAL A 137 -19.11 -3.83 5.18
C VAL A 137 -19.73 -3.35 3.87
N ASP A 138 -20.22 -2.11 3.80
CA ASP A 138 -20.86 -1.58 2.60
C ASP A 138 -19.83 -1.21 1.51
N VAL A 139 -18.59 -0.87 1.88
CA VAL A 139 -17.46 -0.77 0.94
C VAL A 139 -17.11 -2.13 0.36
N ALA A 140 -16.94 -3.18 1.17
CA ALA A 140 -16.68 -4.54 0.68
C ALA A 140 -17.79 -5.03 -0.28
N ALA A 141 -19.03 -4.59 -0.05
CA ALA A 141 -20.17 -4.90 -0.91
C ALA A 141 -20.22 -4.06 -2.20
N GLY A 142 -19.41 -3.01 -2.34
CA GLY A 142 -19.45 -2.04 -3.45
C GLY A 142 -20.76 -1.23 -3.49
N ASP A 143 -21.48 -1.08 -2.37
CA ASP A 143 -22.75 -0.36 -2.33
C ASP A 143 -22.53 1.15 -2.12
N ALA A 144 -22.18 1.85 -3.19
CA ALA A 144 -21.87 3.28 -3.15
C ALA A 144 -22.97 4.17 -2.53
N ILE A 145 -24.25 3.74 -2.56
CA ILE A 145 -25.34 4.50 -1.94
C ILE A 145 -25.25 4.38 -0.42
N LYS A 146 -25.08 3.18 0.09
CA LYS A 146 -24.96 2.98 1.54
C LYS A 146 -23.65 3.50 2.09
N VAL A 147 -22.56 3.38 1.34
CA VAL A 147 -21.29 4.03 1.69
C VAL A 147 -21.49 5.54 1.88
N ALA A 148 -22.27 6.19 1.00
CA ALA A 148 -22.64 7.60 1.20
C ALA A 148 -23.55 7.82 2.42
N ASP A 149 -24.54 6.94 2.67
CA ASP A 149 -25.41 7.02 3.86
C ASP A 149 -24.58 6.89 5.16
N ASP A 150 -23.60 5.99 5.19
CA ASP A 150 -22.71 5.77 6.34
C ASP A 150 -21.74 6.94 6.55
N ILE A 151 -21.16 7.47 5.47
CA ILE A 151 -20.35 8.70 5.52
C ILE A 151 -21.20 9.86 6.06
N ASP A 152 -22.41 10.07 5.53
CA ASP A 152 -23.36 11.10 5.97
C ASP A 152 -23.67 10.96 7.47
N ALA A 153 -24.00 9.75 7.91
CA ALA A 153 -24.23 9.44 9.33
C ALA A 153 -22.99 9.72 10.19
N MET A 154 -21.78 9.37 9.72
CA MET A 154 -20.55 9.74 10.39
C MET A 154 -20.44 11.26 10.52
N MET A 155 -20.73 12.04 9.46
CA MET A 155 -20.66 13.52 9.50
C MET A 155 -21.60 14.12 10.56
N GLU A 156 -22.77 13.52 10.74
CA GLU A 156 -23.73 13.95 11.74
C GLU A 156 -23.30 13.56 13.17
N ASP A 157 -22.69 12.38 13.35
CA ASP A 157 -22.56 11.73 14.65
C ASP A 157 -21.17 11.85 15.30
N TRP A 158 -20.09 12.08 14.54
CA TRP A 158 -18.71 11.89 15.03
C TRP A 158 -18.30 12.75 16.23
N SER A 159 -18.78 14.00 16.35
CA SER A 159 -18.37 14.88 17.46
C SER A 159 -19.42 15.06 18.55
N LYS A 160 -20.54 14.30 18.55
CA LYS A 160 -21.73 14.60 19.38
C LYS A 160 -21.37 14.76 20.86
N ILE A 161 -21.18 16.01 21.27
CA ILE A 161 -21.33 16.41 22.65
C ILE A 161 -22.81 16.18 22.99
N ASP A 162 -23.10 15.67 24.20
CA ASP A 162 -24.49 15.49 24.68
C ASP A 162 -25.17 16.85 24.92
N CYS A 163 -25.50 17.53 23.82
CA CYS A 163 -26.03 18.86 23.79
C CYS A 163 -27.54 18.82 23.94
N THR A 164 -28.02 19.39 25.04
CA THR A 164 -29.46 19.51 25.33
C THR A 164 -30.01 20.91 25.06
N THR A 165 -29.18 21.84 24.57
CA THR A 165 -29.53 23.24 24.32
C THR A 165 -29.02 23.72 22.96
N ASP A 166 -29.69 24.74 22.41
CA ASP A 166 -29.36 25.34 21.12
C ASP A 166 -27.93 25.92 21.12
N SER A 167 -27.53 26.62 22.18
CA SER A 167 -26.18 27.20 22.32
C SER A 167 -25.07 26.13 22.39
N CYS A 168 -25.35 24.98 23.01
CA CYS A 168 -24.42 23.86 23.00
C CYS A 168 -24.23 23.30 21.58
N ASN A 169 -25.31 23.14 20.80
CA ASN A 169 -25.23 22.65 19.42
C ASN A 169 -24.39 23.56 18.51
N VAL A 170 -24.37 24.87 18.78
CA VAL A 170 -23.50 25.83 18.09
C VAL A 170 -22.04 25.60 18.41
N VAL A 171 -21.72 25.39 19.69
CA VAL A 171 -20.34 25.07 20.08
C VAL A 171 -19.93 23.73 19.50
N ASP A 172 -20.79 22.71 19.52
CA ASP A 172 -20.52 21.42 18.86
C ASP A 172 -20.16 21.60 17.38
N GLY A 173 -20.98 22.31 16.61
CA GLY A 173 -20.68 22.60 15.19
C GLY A 173 -19.37 23.40 15.01
N PHE A 174 -19.07 24.30 15.93
CA PHE A 174 -17.82 25.07 15.91
C PHE A 174 -16.60 24.19 16.17
N LEU A 175 -16.69 23.25 17.11
CA LEU A 175 -15.63 22.30 17.42
C LEU A 175 -15.36 21.36 16.24
N LYS A 176 -16.40 20.92 15.52
CA LYS A 176 -16.26 20.10 14.31
C LYS A 176 -15.34 20.73 13.27
N ILE A 177 -15.43 22.04 13.08
CA ILE A 177 -14.61 22.76 12.10
C ILE A 177 -13.20 23.03 12.62
N LEU A 178 -13.05 23.35 13.90
CA LEU A 178 -11.72 23.58 14.48
C LEU A 178 -10.97 22.29 14.81
N GLN A 179 -11.61 21.13 14.70
CA GLN A 179 -11.03 19.82 14.96
C GLN A 179 -10.48 19.72 16.40
N ILE A 180 -11.19 20.30 17.37
CA ILE A 180 -10.74 20.35 18.76
C ILE A 180 -11.52 19.36 19.62
N VAL A 181 -10.79 18.38 20.15
CA VAL A 181 -11.26 17.43 21.16
C VAL A 181 -11.65 18.20 22.42
N SER A 182 -12.95 18.33 22.72
CA SER A 182 -13.41 18.91 24.00
C SER A 182 -13.94 17.84 24.95
N HIS A 183 -13.89 18.15 26.25
CA HIS A 183 -14.59 17.39 27.28
C HIS A 183 -15.88 18.11 27.67
N ASP A 184 -16.92 17.32 27.95
CA ASP A 184 -18.23 17.68 28.50
C ASP A 184 -18.44 19.18 28.81
N ILE A 185 -18.94 19.93 27.81
CA ILE A 185 -19.43 21.30 28.00
C ILE A 185 -20.83 21.26 28.61
N SER A 186 -20.94 20.85 29.88
CA SER A 186 -22.19 20.84 30.64
C SER A 186 -22.24 21.92 31.74
N GLY A 187 -23.44 22.15 32.27
CA GLY A 187 -23.63 23.01 33.44
C GLY A 187 -23.47 24.51 33.16
N ALA A 188 -22.62 25.19 33.94
CA ALA A 188 -22.49 26.66 33.93
C ALA A 188 -21.94 27.21 32.60
N CYS A 189 -21.11 26.41 31.90
CA CYS A 189 -20.58 26.79 30.59
C CYS A 189 -21.71 27.05 29.58
N VAL A 190 -22.70 26.14 29.52
CA VAL A 190 -23.84 26.23 28.58
C VAL A 190 -24.69 27.47 28.82
N SER A 191 -24.96 27.82 30.08
CA SER A 191 -25.79 29.00 30.40
C SER A 191 -25.12 30.31 30.03
N ASP A 192 -23.78 30.38 30.12
CA ASP A 192 -23.04 31.58 29.75
C ASP A 192 -22.93 31.69 28.22
N LEU A 193 -22.83 30.56 27.51
CA LEU A 193 -22.90 30.48 26.05
C LEU A 193 -24.26 30.93 25.47
N GLU A 194 -25.39 30.65 26.14
CA GLU A 194 -26.72 31.14 25.72
C GLU A 194 -26.76 32.68 25.61
N THR A 195 -26.08 33.37 26.52
CA THR A 195 -26.03 34.84 26.51
C THR A 195 -25.24 35.32 25.29
N ALA A 196 -24.06 34.75 25.05
CA ALA A 196 -23.24 35.07 23.88
C ALA A 196 -23.97 34.77 22.56
N PHE A 197 -24.75 33.69 22.53
CA PHE A 197 -25.51 33.28 21.36
C PHE A 197 -26.65 34.22 20.99
N SER A 198 -27.36 34.78 21.98
CA SER A 198 -28.42 35.78 21.72
C SER A 198 -27.91 37.03 20.98
N THR A 199 -26.62 37.32 21.11
CA THR A 199 -25.94 38.39 20.36
C THR A 199 -25.83 38.04 18.88
N PHE A 200 -25.50 36.80 18.53
CA PHE A 200 -25.52 36.34 17.13
C PHE A 200 -26.92 36.40 16.52
N GLU A 201 -27.97 36.02 17.24
CA GLU A 201 -29.36 36.15 16.76
C GLU A 201 -29.70 37.62 16.44
N THR A 202 -29.23 38.56 17.26
CA THR A 202 -29.39 39.99 17.01
C THR A 202 -28.64 40.43 15.75
N GLY A 203 -27.42 39.91 15.56
CA GLY A 203 -26.62 40.12 14.35
C GLY A 203 -27.30 39.60 13.08
N VAL A 204 -27.86 38.39 13.13
CA VAL A 204 -28.60 37.78 12.01
C VAL A 204 -29.83 38.63 11.65
N ASN A 205 -30.61 39.07 12.64
CA ASN A 205 -31.73 39.98 12.40
C ASN A 205 -31.27 41.29 11.73
N ALA A 206 -30.12 41.85 12.13
CA ALA A 206 -29.59 43.05 11.49
C ALA A 206 -29.13 42.77 10.05
N PHE A 207 -28.54 41.59 9.78
CA PHE A 207 -28.08 41.16 8.46
C PHE A 207 -29.26 41.02 7.49
N GLU A 208 -30.35 40.37 7.90
CA GLU A 208 -31.59 40.25 7.11
C GLU A 208 -32.17 41.61 6.71
N ASN A 209 -32.07 42.58 7.60
CA ASN A 209 -32.51 43.96 7.36
C ASN A 209 -31.50 44.77 6.52
N LYS A 210 -30.48 44.11 5.95
CA LYS A 210 -29.36 44.70 5.19
C LYS A 210 -28.59 45.77 5.97
N ASN A 211 -28.60 45.69 7.30
CA ASN A 211 -27.84 46.57 8.17
C ASN A 211 -26.51 45.90 8.54
N TYR A 212 -25.66 45.71 7.53
CA TYR A 212 -24.41 44.95 7.66
C TYR A 212 -23.48 45.52 8.74
N THR A 213 -23.44 46.85 8.94
CA THR A 213 -22.62 47.44 10.00
C THR A 213 -23.09 47.03 11.40
N ALA A 214 -24.40 47.04 11.64
CA ALA A 214 -24.93 46.57 12.92
C ALA A 214 -24.75 45.06 13.05
N ALA A 215 -24.99 44.29 11.98
CA ALA A 215 -24.77 42.85 11.97
C ALA A 215 -23.33 42.50 12.39
N LEU A 216 -22.32 43.04 11.70
CA LEU A 216 -20.91 42.77 12.01
C LEU A 216 -20.51 43.22 13.41
N SER A 217 -21.08 44.31 13.93
CA SER A 217 -20.85 44.73 15.33
C SER A 217 -21.38 43.70 16.34
N GLU A 218 -22.55 43.12 16.09
CA GLU A 218 -23.12 42.08 16.93
C GLU A 218 -22.37 40.75 16.77
N PHE A 219 -22.00 40.34 15.54
CA PHE A 219 -21.14 39.17 15.32
C PHE A 219 -19.80 39.30 16.05
N ALA A 220 -19.13 40.45 15.94
CA ALA A 220 -17.89 40.72 16.67
C ALA A 220 -18.07 40.60 18.19
N THR A 221 -19.18 41.13 18.72
CA THR A 221 -19.51 41.04 20.15
C THR A 221 -19.81 39.59 20.55
N GLY A 222 -20.54 38.84 19.73
CA GLY A 222 -20.81 37.42 19.93
C GLY A 222 -19.53 36.59 19.99
N PHE A 223 -18.59 36.79 19.07
CA PHE A 223 -17.29 36.12 19.11
C PHE A 223 -16.47 36.48 20.36
N ASP A 224 -16.43 37.76 20.75
CA ASP A 224 -15.72 38.21 21.97
C ASP A 224 -16.33 37.59 23.24
N ASP A 225 -17.66 37.50 23.31
CA ASP A 225 -18.36 36.90 24.44
C ASP A 225 -18.16 35.38 24.47
N VAL A 226 -18.25 34.68 23.33
CA VAL A 226 -17.92 33.24 23.25
C VAL A 226 -16.49 32.99 23.72
N ALA A 227 -15.52 33.77 23.22
CA ALA A 227 -14.12 33.59 23.61
C ALA A 227 -13.92 33.71 25.13
N LYS A 228 -14.50 34.74 25.77
CA LYS A 228 -14.42 34.92 27.24
C LYS A 228 -15.06 33.76 27.99
N VAL A 229 -16.20 33.26 27.52
CA VAL A 229 -16.89 32.13 28.15
C VAL A 229 -16.05 30.87 28.05
N LEU A 230 -15.49 30.57 26.88
CA LEU A 230 -14.61 29.41 26.67
C LEU A 230 -13.31 29.48 27.47
N GLU A 231 -12.81 30.68 27.80
CA GLU A 231 -11.63 30.88 28.64
C GLU A 231 -11.88 30.53 30.12
N THR A 232 -13.15 30.47 30.54
CA THR A 232 -13.49 30.13 31.93
C THR A 232 -13.07 28.71 32.28
N THR A 233 -12.72 28.51 33.55
CA THR A 233 -12.39 27.18 34.08
C THR A 233 -13.55 26.20 34.00
N GLU A 234 -14.78 26.72 33.96
CA GLU A 234 -16.03 25.98 33.86
C GLU A 234 -16.24 25.40 32.47
N CYS A 235 -15.81 26.09 31.40
CA CYS A 235 -15.84 25.56 30.03
C CYS A 235 -14.60 24.73 29.71
N GLY A 236 -13.42 25.06 30.27
CA GLY A 236 -12.21 24.27 30.07
C GLY A 236 -11.65 24.31 28.65
N LEU A 237 -11.99 25.33 27.85
CA LEU A 237 -11.62 25.46 26.43
C LEU A 237 -10.73 26.68 26.14
N PRO A 238 -9.65 26.93 26.91
CA PRO A 238 -8.82 28.13 26.75
C PRO A 238 -8.08 28.18 25.41
N THR A 239 -7.79 27.03 24.79
CA THR A 239 -7.20 26.96 23.45
C THR A 239 -8.14 27.56 22.42
N ILE A 240 -9.43 27.27 22.52
CA ILE A 240 -10.46 27.76 21.60
C ILE A 240 -10.70 29.25 21.81
N ALA A 241 -10.76 29.67 23.07
CA ALA A 241 -10.85 31.09 23.42
C ALA A 241 -9.73 31.91 22.75
N LYS A 242 -8.51 31.38 22.72
CA LYS A 242 -7.36 32.04 22.05
C LYS A 242 -7.50 32.11 20.52
N ILE A 243 -8.17 31.14 19.89
CA ILE A 243 -8.46 31.17 18.45
C ILE A 243 -9.51 32.22 18.13
N ILE A 244 -10.57 32.31 18.94
CA ILE A 244 -11.71 33.19 18.67
C ILE A 244 -11.42 34.64 19.07
N ALA A 245 -10.74 34.89 20.19
CA ALA A 245 -10.56 36.23 20.73
C ALA A 245 -9.95 37.24 19.71
N PRO A 246 -8.99 36.86 18.86
CA PRO A 246 -8.45 37.74 17.81
C PRO A 246 -9.42 38.03 16.66
N ILE A 247 -10.48 37.25 16.48
CA ILE A 247 -11.44 37.37 15.37
C ILE A 247 -12.40 38.53 15.58
N ALA A 248 -12.90 38.69 16.80
CA ALA A 248 -13.82 39.77 17.17
C ALA A 248 -13.33 41.18 16.74
N PRO A 249 -12.09 41.62 17.07
CA PRO A 249 -11.60 42.91 16.62
C PRO A 249 -11.49 43.00 15.09
N LYS A 250 -11.07 41.93 14.40
CA LYS A 250 -10.99 41.91 12.92
C LYS A 250 -12.37 42.11 12.27
N ILE A 251 -13.41 41.42 12.76
CA ILE A 251 -14.79 41.60 12.27
C ILE A 251 -15.27 43.03 12.52
N SER A 252 -14.94 43.62 13.67
CA SER A 252 -15.34 44.99 14.00
C SER A 252 -14.72 46.04 13.07
N GLU A 253 -13.58 45.72 12.45
CA GLU A 253 -12.85 46.56 11.50
C GLU A 253 -13.21 46.29 10.03
N ALA A 254 -14.20 45.43 9.77
CA ALA A 254 -14.64 45.07 8.44
C ALA A 254 -15.04 46.28 7.58
N VAL A 255 -14.67 46.23 6.29
CA VAL A 255 -15.02 47.23 5.29
C VAL A 255 -16.25 46.76 4.51
N ILE A 256 -17.33 47.54 4.57
CA ILE A 256 -18.58 47.25 3.86
C ILE A 256 -18.69 48.11 2.60
N ASN A 257 -18.91 47.49 1.46
CA ASN A 257 -19.13 48.16 0.17
C ASN A 257 -20.32 47.53 -0.58
N GLY A 258 -21.52 48.06 -0.34
CA GLY A 258 -22.75 47.46 -0.86
C GLY A 258 -23.03 46.14 -0.13
N ASP A 259 -23.15 45.06 -0.88
CA ASP A 259 -23.29 43.70 -0.35
C ASP A 259 -21.92 43.02 -0.15
N SER A 260 -20.80 43.67 -0.50
CA SER A 260 -19.46 43.14 -0.24
C SER A 260 -19.02 43.46 1.19
N ILE A 261 -18.56 42.44 1.93
CA ILE A 261 -18.02 42.55 3.29
C ILE A 261 -16.60 42.03 3.26
N ILE A 262 -15.62 42.91 3.52
CA ILE A 262 -14.20 42.59 3.46
C ILE A 262 -13.61 42.67 4.87
N ILE A 263 -13.01 41.58 5.35
CA ILE A 263 -12.22 41.53 6.58
C ILE A 263 -10.76 41.32 6.21
N GLU A 264 -9.91 42.29 6.58
CA GLU A 264 -8.52 42.39 6.14
C GLU A 264 -8.40 42.40 4.61
N VAL A 265 -8.32 41.23 3.98
CA VAL A 265 -8.27 41.04 2.51
C VAL A 265 -9.26 40.00 1.99
N SER A 266 -10.01 39.34 2.86
CA SER A 266 -10.97 38.29 2.49
C SER A 266 -12.38 38.87 2.36
N GLU A 267 -13.05 38.56 1.26
CA GLU A 267 -14.48 38.82 1.10
C GLU A 267 -15.27 37.68 1.74
N VAL A 268 -16.06 37.98 2.78
CA VAL A 268 -16.68 36.99 3.67
C VAL A 268 -18.21 37.06 3.68
N TYR A 269 -18.81 37.71 2.68
CA TYR A 269 -20.25 37.89 2.64
C TYR A 269 -20.99 36.55 2.60
N ASP A 270 -20.54 35.64 1.74
CA ASP A 270 -21.18 34.35 1.54
C ASP A 270 -21.07 33.48 2.80
N ASP A 271 -19.93 33.48 3.49
CA ASP A 271 -19.75 32.76 4.77
C ASP A 271 -20.73 33.25 5.85
N ILE A 272 -20.84 34.57 6.01
CA ILE A 272 -21.78 35.16 6.98
C ILE A 272 -23.24 34.88 6.56
N TYR A 273 -23.52 34.89 5.26
CA TYR A 273 -24.84 34.60 4.74
C TYR A 273 -25.25 33.14 4.97
N GLN A 274 -24.35 32.16 4.81
CA GLN A 274 -24.65 30.76 5.13
C GLN A 274 -24.91 30.57 6.62
N ALA A 275 -24.11 31.20 7.49
CA ALA A 275 -24.39 31.22 8.92
C ALA A 275 -25.80 31.77 9.21
N VAL A 276 -26.16 32.91 8.60
CA VAL A 276 -27.51 33.49 8.71
C VAL A 276 -28.59 32.48 8.30
N LEU A 277 -28.42 31.79 7.16
CA LEU A 277 -29.38 30.79 6.69
C LEU A 277 -29.51 29.59 7.62
N ALA A 278 -28.40 29.08 8.16
CA ALA A 278 -28.40 27.98 9.11
C ALA A 278 -29.20 28.36 10.37
N LEU A 279 -28.95 29.54 10.91
CA LEU A 279 -29.66 30.02 12.09
C LEU A 279 -31.17 30.22 11.84
N GLN A 280 -31.55 30.72 10.67
CA GLN A 280 -32.97 30.86 10.26
C GLN A 280 -33.69 29.51 10.16
N ARG A 281 -32.98 28.45 9.80
CA ARG A 281 -33.51 27.09 9.73
C ARG A 281 -33.59 26.42 11.11
N HIS A 282 -33.15 27.11 12.17
CA HIS A 282 -32.91 26.54 13.50
C HIS A 282 -31.92 25.38 13.47
N ASP A 283 -31.00 25.40 12.50
CA ASP A 283 -29.91 24.45 12.40
C ASP A 283 -28.68 25.03 13.11
N TYR A 284 -28.68 24.88 14.42
CA TYR A 284 -27.67 25.45 15.30
C TYR A 284 -26.30 24.81 15.13
N ASN A 285 -26.25 23.53 14.75
CA ASN A 285 -25.00 22.84 14.45
C ASN A 285 -24.38 23.40 13.17
N ALA A 286 -25.16 23.49 12.09
CA ALA A 286 -24.70 24.12 10.86
C ALA A 286 -24.29 25.59 11.09
N PHE A 287 -25.02 26.35 11.92
CA PHE A 287 -24.59 27.70 12.29
C PHE A 287 -23.21 27.71 12.95
N GLY A 288 -22.97 26.80 13.90
CA GLY A 288 -21.68 26.57 14.54
C GLY A 288 -20.56 26.29 13.54
N MET A 289 -20.82 25.42 12.56
CA MET A 289 -19.87 25.11 11.50
C MET A 289 -19.56 26.34 10.63
N GLU A 290 -20.58 27.07 10.19
CA GLU A 290 -20.39 28.26 9.34
C GLU A 290 -19.60 29.38 10.04
N ILE A 291 -19.86 29.61 11.33
CA ILE A 291 -19.04 30.58 12.09
C ILE A 291 -17.62 30.05 12.37
N GLY A 292 -17.44 28.73 12.49
CA GLY A 292 -16.13 28.07 12.55
C GLY A 292 -15.33 28.29 11.27
N LYS A 293 -15.98 28.08 10.12
CA LYS A 293 -15.40 28.34 8.80
C LYS A 293 -14.99 29.80 8.66
N LEU A 294 -15.85 30.73 9.07
CA LEU A 294 -15.54 32.16 9.09
C LEU A 294 -14.31 32.49 9.93
N VAL A 295 -14.15 31.86 11.11
CA VAL A 295 -12.95 32.01 11.95
C VAL A 295 -11.70 31.56 11.19
N THR A 296 -11.76 30.41 10.52
CA THR A 296 -10.64 29.90 9.69
C THR A 296 -10.33 30.85 8.53
N VAL A 297 -11.33 31.36 7.81
CA VAL A 297 -11.15 32.33 6.71
C VAL A 297 -10.50 33.63 7.21
N ILE A 298 -10.89 34.12 8.40
CA ILE A 298 -10.35 35.36 8.97
C ILE A 298 -8.94 35.16 9.56
N ASN A 299 -8.64 33.99 10.14
CA ASN A 299 -7.30 33.67 10.61
C ASN A 299 -6.31 33.55 9.45
N THR A 300 -6.75 32.96 8.34
CA THR A 300 -5.96 32.82 7.12
C THR A 300 -5.94 34.07 6.24
N ALA A 301 -6.80 35.07 6.48
CA ALA A 301 -6.81 36.32 5.72
C ALA A 301 -5.46 37.07 5.75
N GLY A 302 -4.64 36.86 6.79
CA GLY A 302 -3.27 37.38 6.84
C GLY A 302 -2.31 36.74 5.81
N CYS A 303 -2.60 35.53 5.34
CA CYS A 303 -1.78 34.77 4.41
C CYS A 303 -1.96 35.23 2.96
N LYS A 304 -0.99 36.02 2.47
CA LYS A 304 -0.99 36.54 1.10
C LYS A 304 -0.16 35.72 0.12
N THR A 305 0.75 34.90 0.61
CA THR A 305 1.63 34.05 -0.21
C THR A 305 1.09 32.62 -0.25
N ALA A 306 1.53 31.85 -1.25
CA ALA A 306 1.29 30.41 -1.28
C ALA A 306 1.92 29.74 -0.04
N ALA A 307 3.18 30.02 0.27
CA ALA A 307 3.89 29.43 1.41
C ALA A 307 3.16 29.57 2.75
N CYS A 308 2.56 30.73 3.02
CA CYS A 308 1.75 30.93 4.23
C CYS A 308 0.51 30.03 4.25
N LYS A 309 -0.20 29.91 3.13
CA LYS A 309 -1.37 29.03 3.01
C LYS A 309 -1.00 27.54 3.15
N ILE A 310 0.15 27.15 2.60
CA ILE A 310 0.71 25.80 2.75
C ILE A 310 1.02 25.51 4.21
N LEU A 311 1.66 26.46 4.92
CA LEU A 311 1.91 26.33 6.35
C LEU A 311 0.60 26.15 7.14
N VAL A 312 -0.45 26.90 6.80
CA VAL A 312 -1.77 26.72 7.42
C VAL A 312 -2.29 25.31 7.21
N GLY A 313 -2.24 24.79 5.98
CA GLY A 313 -2.67 23.42 5.69
C GLY A 313 -1.87 22.37 6.47
N LEU A 314 -0.55 22.53 6.55
CA LEU A 314 0.31 21.64 7.34
C LEU A 314 -0.03 21.71 8.84
N LEU A 315 -0.27 22.92 9.38
CA LEU A 315 -0.68 23.12 10.77
C LEU A 315 -2.05 22.51 11.05
N GLU A 316 -2.99 22.61 10.10
CA GLU A 316 -4.31 21.98 10.18
C GLU A 316 -4.19 20.47 10.26
N SER A 317 -3.41 19.84 9.37
CA SER A 317 -3.17 18.40 9.42
C SER A 317 -2.45 17.96 10.71
N ALA A 318 -1.68 18.84 11.35
CA ALA A 318 -1.02 18.58 12.63
C ALA A 318 -1.82 19.05 13.88
N GLU A 319 -3.06 19.53 13.73
CA GLU A 319 -3.92 20.07 14.81
C GLU A 319 -3.38 21.30 15.56
N LEU A 320 -2.48 22.03 14.92
CA LEU A 320 -1.86 23.22 15.49
C LEU A 320 -2.50 24.52 14.99
N VAL A 321 -3.75 24.44 14.55
CA VAL A 321 -4.62 25.58 14.18
C VAL A 321 -4.71 26.66 15.27
N ALA A 322 -4.41 26.32 16.52
CA ALA A 322 -4.47 27.22 17.66
C ALA A 322 -3.20 28.05 17.91
N VAL A 323 -2.11 27.81 17.17
CA VAL A 323 -0.83 28.43 17.50
C VAL A 323 -0.64 29.76 16.76
N ASP A 324 -0.21 30.78 17.48
CA ASP A 324 0.15 32.08 16.90
C ASP A 324 1.49 31.96 16.15
N TYR A 325 1.41 31.79 14.83
CA TYR A 325 2.55 31.76 13.92
C TYR A 325 2.87 33.14 13.30
N SER A 326 2.19 34.21 13.73
CA SER A 326 2.35 35.55 13.12
C SER A 326 3.79 36.08 13.15
N THR A 327 4.59 35.62 14.11
CA THR A 327 5.99 36.04 14.28
C THR A 327 6.98 35.39 13.31
N CYS A 328 6.63 34.26 12.68
CA CYS A 328 7.46 33.56 11.69
C CYS A 328 6.94 33.70 10.25
N LEU A 329 5.80 34.36 10.03
CA LEU A 329 5.20 34.54 8.70
C LEU A 329 6.16 35.12 7.66
N GLU A 330 6.94 36.15 8.02
CA GLU A 330 7.90 36.77 7.09
C GLU A 330 9.01 35.79 6.65
N ALA A 331 9.41 34.87 7.53
CA ALA A 331 10.43 33.87 7.20
C ALA A 331 9.84 32.78 6.29
N VAL A 332 8.65 32.26 6.66
CA VAL A 332 7.92 31.26 5.89
C VAL A 332 7.60 31.77 4.47
N ASP A 333 7.17 33.02 4.34
CA ASP A 333 6.89 33.66 3.05
C ASP A 333 8.09 33.64 2.09
N ALA A 334 9.33 33.56 2.60
CA ALA A 334 10.54 33.52 1.79
C ALA A 334 10.84 32.12 1.21
N THR A 335 10.13 31.07 1.63
CA THR A 335 10.40 29.67 1.23
C THR A 335 9.58 29.17 0.03
N GLY A 336 8.66 30.00 -0.50
CA GLY A 336 7.66 29.56 -1.49
C GLY A 336 8.18 29.15 -2.88
N ASP A 337 9.32 29.67 -3.34
CA ASP A 337 9.87 29.42 -4.68
C ASP A 337 10.31 27.96 -4.89
N ASP A 338 10.58 27.20 -3.82
CA ASP A 338 11.02 25.81 -3.94
C ASP A 338 9.84 24.83 -4.14
N PHE A 339 8.63 25.16 -3.68
CA PHE A 339 7.44 24.38 -4.03
C PHE A 339 7.13 24.48 -5.53
N GLU A 340 7.21 25.67 -6.13
CA GLU A 340 6.99 25.82 -7.58
C GLU A 340 7.97 24.97 -8.40
N GLN A 341 9.24 24.89 -7.96
CA GLN A 341 10.23 24.00 -8.57
C GLN A 341 9.92 22.52 -8.37
N ALA A 342 9.43 22.12 -7.20
CA ALA A 342 9.01 20.75 -6.94
C ALA A 342 7.88 20.34 -7.88
N ILE A 343 6.84 21.18 -7.99
CA ILE A 343 5.68 20.95 -8.87
C ILE A 343 6.12 20.88 -10.34
N ALA A 344 6.98 21.79 -10.79
CA ALA A 344 7.53 21.72 -12.15
C ALA A 344 8.33 20.42 -12.41
N ALA A 345 9.02 19.88 -11.40
CA ALA A 345 9.72 18.61 -11.50
C ALA A 345 8.73 17.44 -11.66
N PHE A 346 7.67 17.37 -10.85
CA PHE A 346 6.59 16.38 -11.01
C PHE A 346 5.91 16.47 -12.38
N GLU A 347 5.61 17.68 -12.86
CA GLU A 347 5.08 17.89 -14.21
C GLU A 347 5.99 17.37 -15.33
N SER A 348 7.30 17.45 -15.11
CA SER A 348 8.30 16.91 -16.03
C SER A 348 8.57 15.41 -15.83
N LYS A 349 7.83 14.74 -14.93
CA LYS A 349 8.02 13.36 -14.49
C LYS A 349 9.38 13.10 -13.82
N ASP A 350 10.02 14.15 -13.29
CA ASP A 350 11.23 14.04 -12.47
C ASP A 350 10.82 13.95 -11.00
N TYR A 351 10.19 12.82 -10.64
CA TYR A 351 9.67 12.56 -9.30
C TYR A 351 10.77 12.65 -8.24
N LYS A 352 11.99 12.19 -8.55
CA LYS A 352 13.12 12.23 -7.62
C LYS A 352 13.48 13.66 -7.24
N THR A 353 13.58 14.55 -8.22
CA THR A 353 13.81 15.98 -7.95
C THR A 353 12.60 16.60 -7.24
N GLY A 354 11.39 16.25 -7.64
CA GLY A 354 10.14 16.75 -7.03
C GLY A 354 10.08 16.48 -5.52
N ILE A 355 10.25 15.22 -5.11
CA ILE A 355 10.21 14.81 -3.70
C ILE A 355 11.36 15.43 -2.91
N SER A 356 12.58 15.40 -3.46
CA SER A 356 13.74 16.00 -2.81
C SER A 356 13.55 17.50 -2.56
N LYS A 357 12.88 18.20 -3.48
CA LYS A 357 12.50 19.61 -3.33
C LYS A 357 11.40 19.82 -2.30
N ILE A 358 10.38 18.97 -2.23
CA ILE A 358 9.41 18.99 -1.12
C ILE A 358 10.14 18.84 0.21
N GLY A 359 10.99 17.81 0.37
CA GLY A 359 11.74 17.56 1.61
C GLY A 359 12.62 18.75 2.02
N THR A 360 13.36 19.34 1.06
CA THR A 360 14.19 20.53 1.31
C THR A 360 13.36 21.74 1.75
N THR A 361 12.18 21.92 1.16
CA THR A 361 11.28 23.03 1.48
C THR A 361 10.68 22.86 2.87
N LEU A 362 10.19 21.66 3.19
CA LEU A 362 9.68 21.31 4.52
C LEU A 362 10.75 21.49 5.61
N LYS A 363 12.01 21.15 5.31
CA LYS A 363 13.12 21.41 6.23
C LYS A 363 13.33 22.90 6.47
N SER A 364 13.21 23.71 5.43
CA SER A 364 13.36 25.17 5.53
C SER A 364 12.22 25.77 6.35
N ILE A 365 10.97 25.35 6.11
CA ILE A 365 9.81 25.75 6.91
C ILE A 365 10.03 25.36 8.38
N SER A 366 10.41 24.11 8.66
CA SER A 366 10.75 23.62 10.01
C SER A 366 11.74 24.54 10.73
N ASP A 367 12.83 24.92 10.07
CA ASP A 367 13.86 25.80 10.64
C ASP A 367 13.32 27.22 10.90
N ASP A 368 12.47 27.75 10.02
CA ASP A 368 11.88 29.08 10.14
C ASP A 368 10.83 29.16 11.27
N ILE A 369 10.00 28.14 11.41
CA ILE A 369 8.95 28.08 12.43
C ILE A 369 9.48 27.73 13.82
N THR A 370 10.74 27.30 13.97
CA THR A 370 11.36 27.06 15.29
C THR A 370 11.36 28.32 16.19
N SER A 371 11.25 29.51 15.57
CA SER A 371 11.11 30.80 16.27
C SER A 371 9.69 31.12 16.74
N CYS A 372 8.69 30.43 16.18
CA CYS A 372 7.31 30.40 16.64
C CYS A 372 7.18 29.32 17.71
N ASP A 373 6.24 29.47 18.66
CA ASP A 373 6.04 28.55 19.79
C ASP A 373 5.42 27.19 19.36
N VAL A 374 5.94 26.59 18.28
CA VAL A 374 5.48 25.39 17.55
C VAL A 374 6.61 24.36 17.42
N LYS A 375 7.44 24.20 18.44
CA LYS A 375 8.64 23.35 18.34
C LYS A 375 8.33 21.90 17.93
N GLU A 376 7.28 21.31 18.48
CA GLU A 376 6.87 19.94 18.17
C GLU A 376 6.55 19.76 16.68
N PHE A 377 5.88 20.74 16.08
CA PHE A 377 5.62 20.77 14.65
C PHE A 377 6.89 20.89 13.82
N ALA A 378 7.83 21.74 14.25
CA ALA A 378 9.11 21.86 13.59
C ALA A 378 9.85 20.51 13.57
N ASP A 379 9.75 19.75 14.65
CA ASP A 379 10.34 18.41 14.75
C ASP A 379 9.64 17.42 13.78
N ILE A 380 8.30 17.43 13.69
CA ILE A 380 7.53 16.62 12.72
C ILE A 380 7.94 16.94 11.28
N LEU A 381 7.92 18.22 10.88
CA LEU A 381 8.31 18.65 9.54
C LEU A 381 9.77 18.28 9.23
N SER A 382 10.66 18.34 10.22
CA SER A 382 12.06 17.94 10.05
C SER A 382 12.20 16.43 9.88
N SER A 383 11.37 15.62 10.53
CA SER A 383 11.34 14.17 10.39
C SER A 383 10.87 13.78 8.99
N MET A 384 9.71 14.32 8.59
CA MET A 384 9.15 14.14 7.25
C MET A 384 10.15 14.57 6.16
N ALA A 385 10.80 15.73 6.32
CA ALA A 385 11.82 16.18 5.39
C ALA A 385 13.02 15.22 5.30
N GLY A 386 13.39 14.56 6.40
CA GLY A 386 14.42 13.53 6.42
C GLY A 386 14.00 12.29 5.63
N ALA A 387 12.76 11.83 5.83
CA ALA A 387 12.19 10.69 5.11
C ALA A 387 12.11 10.95 3.60
N LEU A 388 11.56 12.09 3.19
CA LEU A 388 11.49 12.52 1.79
C LEU A 388 12.87 12.89 1.19
N GLY A 389 13.88 13.09 2.03
CA GLY A 389 15.24 13.37 1.62
C GLY A 389 16.12 12.12 1.43
N ALA A 390 15.59 10.93 1.70
CA ALA A 390 16.34 9.69 1.55
C ALA A 390 16.67 9.38 0.08
N ASP A 391 17.71 8.57 -0.12
CA ASP A 391 18.05 8.05 -1.43
C ASP A 391 17.07 6.93 -1.83
N ASP A 392 16.93 6.69 -3.14
CA ASP A 392 16.18 5.56 -3.73
C ASP A 392 14.67 5.43 -3.38
N LEU A 393 14.03 6.57 -3.06
CA LEU A 393 12.58 6.66 -2.83
C LEU A 393 11.72 6.45 -4.08
N VAL A 394 12.29 6.70 -5.26
CA VAL A 394 11.56 6.60 -6.53
C VAL A 394 11.94 5.30 -7.21
N LYS A 395 10.97 4.42 -7.40
CA LYS A 395 11.09 3.14 -8.08
C LYS A 395 10.34 3.20 -9.40
N GLU A 396 10.98 2.74 -10.46
CA GLU A 396 10.28 2.47 -11.72
C GLU A 396 9.84 1.00 -11.67
N ILE A 397 8.53 0.77 -11.65
CA ILE A 397 7.94 -0.58 -11.59
C ILE A 397 7.11 -0.78 -12.85
N GLY A 398 7.63 -1.53 -13.82
CA GLY A 398 6.94 -1.66 -15.11
C GLY A 398 6.89 -0.35 -15.88
N ALA A 399 5.69 0.17 -16.11
CA ALA A 399 5.45 1.45 -16.79
C ALA A 399 5.11 2.60 -15.82
N VAL A 400 4.98 2.31 -14.52
CA VAL A 400 4.60 3.27 -13.49
C VAL A 400 5.80 3.66 -12.64
N VAL A 401 5.72 4.86 -12.08
CA VAL A 401 6.71 5.37 -11.15
C VAL A 401 6.06 5.35 -9.78
N ALA A 402 6.60 4.55 -8.88
CA ALA A 402 6.18 4.50 -7.49
C ALA A 402 7.13 5.33 -6.63
N VAL A 403 6.55 6.11 -5.72
CA VAL A 403 7.27 6.87 -4.70
C VAL A 403 7.12 6.12 -3.38
N ILE A 404 8.07 5.25 -3.11
CA ILE A 404 8.10 4.42 -1.90
C ILE A 404 8.91 5.12 -0.83
N VAL A 405 8.26 5.57 0.24
CA VAL A 405 8.90 6.21 1.38
C VAL A 405 8.56 5.42 2.63
N ALA A 406 9.58 4.90 3.31
CA ALA A 406 9.41 4.01 4.46
C ALA A 406 8.42 2.84 4.16
N GLY A 407 8.50 2.26 2.96
CA GLY A 407 7.64 1.16 2.52
C GLY A 407 6.24 1.53 2.05
N GLN A 408 5.82 2.76 2.30
CA GLN A 408 4.53 3.27 1.87
C GLN A 408 4.66 3.87 0.48
N ASP A 409 3.79 3.46 -0.42
CA ASP A 409 3.65 4.12 -1.71
C ASP A 409 2.82 5.38 -1.53
N ILE A 410 3.48 6.53 -1.60
CA ILE A 410 2.86 7.85 -1.45
C ILE A 410 2.63 8.55 -2.80
N THR A 411 2.72 7.82 -3.92
CA THR A 411 2.60 8.41 -5.28
C THR A 411 1.27 9.12 -5.43
N ASN A 412 0.21 8.49 -4.94
CA ASN A 412 -1.15 8.99 -5.03
C ASN A 412 -1.35 10.25 -4.18
N GLU A 413 -0.82 10.27 -2.96
CA GLU A 413 -0.84 11.42 -2.07
C GLU A 413 -0.05 12.61 -2.65
N ILE A 414 1.07 12.33 -3.32
CA ILE A 414 1.83 13.34 -4.06
C ILE A 414 1.02 13.89 -5.24
N ASP A 415 0.36 13.03 -6.01
CA ASP A 415 -0.43 13.45 -7.17
C ASP A 415 -1.64 14.31 -6.74
N MET A 416 -2.29 13.99 -5.62
CA MET A 416 -3.32 14.82 -4.99
C MET A 416 -2.76 16.19 -4.61
N ALA A 417 -1.64 16.22 -3.89
CA ALA A 417 -0.97 17.46 -3.51
C ALA A 417 -0.62 18.31 -4.76
N VAL A 418 -0.02 17.69 -5.77
CA VAL A 418 0.33 18.36 -7.03
C VAL A 418 -0.91 18.94 -7.72
N SER A 419 -2.04 18.24 -7.68
CA SER A 419 -3.32 18.73 -8.21
C SER A 419 -3.80 19.98 -7.46
N ASP A 420 -3.82 19.93 -6.13
CA ASP A 420 -4.28 21.04 -5.29
C ASP A 420 -3.43 22.29 -5.46
N TYR A 421 -2.11 22.13 -5.57
CA TYR A 421 -1.21 23.23 -5.87
C TYR A 421 -1.54 23.89 -7.22
N LYS A 422 -1.81 23.09 -8.26
CA LYS A 422 -2.14 23.60 -9.61
C LYS A 422 -3.47 24.33 -9.66
N ASN A 423 -4.43 23.87 -8.86
CA ASN A 423 -5.73 24.51 -8.71
C ASN A 423 -5.64 25.81 -7.89
N GLY A 424 -4.48 26.08 -7.28
CA GLY A 424 -4.25 27.25 -6.43
C GLY A 424 -4.79 27.07 -5.02
N ASP A 425 -5.22 25.86 -4.66
CA ASP A 425 -5.58 25.46 -3.31
C ASP A 425 -4.33 25.08 -2.51
N PHE A 426 -3.53 26.11 -2.24
CA PHE A 426 -2.30 25.95 -1.47
C PHE A 426 -2.55 25.47 -0.03
N LYS A 427 -3.76 25.66 0.51
CA LYS A 427 -4.10 25.17 1.84
C LYS A 427 -4.31 23.66 1.80
N ALA A 428 -5.10 23.16 0.84
CA ALA A 428 -5.28 21.73 0.63
C ALA A 428 -3.94 21.03 0.31
N PHE A 429 -3.10 21.63 -0.55
CA PHE A 429 -1.73 21.13 -0.77
C PHE A 429 -0.93 20.98 0.54
N GLY A 430 -1.00 21.97 1.44
CA GLY A 430 -0.34 21.88 2.74
C GLY A 430 -0.90 20.79 3.63
N LYS A 431 -2.22 20.58 3.57
CA LYS A 431 -2.89 19.50 4.30
C LYS A 431 -2.45 18.13 3.78
N ASP A 432 -2.42 17.93 2.46
CA ASP A 432 -1.97 16.68 1.84
C ASP A 432 -0.53 16.33 2.24
N LEU A 433 0.36 17.33 2.29
CA LEU A 433 1.72 17.11 2.81
C LEU A 433 1.71 16.69 4.29
N GLY A 434 0.83 17.27 5.11
CA GLY A 434 0.69 16.85 6.50
C GLY A 434 0.09 15.45 6.65
N ASP A 435 -0.75 15.03 5.71
CA ASP A 435 -1.33 13.69 5.67
C ASP A 435 -0.26 12.66 5.27
N ILE A 436 0.63 13.00 4.31
CA ILE A 436 1.84 12.20 4.03
C ILE A 436 2.70 12.06 5.29
N ALA A 437 2.91 13.13 6.07
CA ALA A 437 3.70 13.04 7.29
C ALA A 437 3.17 11.95 8.24
N HIS A 438 1.85 11.81 8.31
CA HIS A 438 1.20 10.82 9.16
C HIS A 438 1.29 9.40 8.61
N VAL A 439 1.12 9.22 7.29
CA VAL A 439 1.38 7.93 6.63
C VAL A 439 2.80 7.43 6.94
N LEU A 440 3.77 8.35 7.05
CA LEU A 440 5.16 8.03 7.37
C LEU A 440 5.46 7.85 8.87
N GLU A 441 4.55 8.27 9.76
CA GLU A 441 4.65 8.04 11.20
C GLU A 441 4.20 6.64 11.60
N ASP A 442 3.54 5.90 10.69
CA ASP A 442 3.12 4.53 10.95
C ASP A 442 4.34 3.59 11.06
N GLU A 443 4.86 3.44 12.28
CA GLU A 443 6.04 2.62 12.60
C GLU A 443 5.80 1.10 12.44
N LEU A 444 4.65 0.66 11.91
CA LEU A 444 4.04 -0.55 12.43
C LEU A 444 4.21 -1.84 11.66
N HIS A 445 4.58 -1.93 10.37
CA HIS A 445 4.60 -3.27 9.74
C HIS A 445 5.76 -3.63 8.80
N CYS A 446 6.35 -2.72 8.00
CA CYS A 446 7.58 -2.95 7.19
C CYS A 446 7.86 -1.77 6.23
N ASN A 447 9.13 -1.46 5.90
CA ASN A 447 9.48 -0.36 4.99
C ASN A 447 9.73 -0.77 3.51
N LYS A 448 9.09 -1.83 3.03
CA LYS A 448 9.21 -2.31 1.64
C LYS A 448 7.85 -2.52 1.02
N PHE A 449 7.67 -2.22 -0.27
CA PHE A 449 6.36 -2.39 -0.92
C PHE A 449 5.94 -3.86 -1.00
N VAL A 450 6.92 -4.78 -1.05
CA VAL A 450 6.67 -6.24 -1.05
C VAL A 450 5.95 -6.70 0.21
N CYS A 451 6.00 -5.93 1.30
CA CYS A 451 5.22 -6.24 2.49
C CYS A 451 3.71 -6.07 2.25
N LYS A 452 3.28 -5.13 1.41
CA LYS A 452 1.87 -5.02 0.97
C LYS A 452 1.47 -6.19 0.06
N ILE A 453 2.39 -6.69 -0.77
CA ILE A 453 2.18 -7.94 -1.52
C ILE A 453 1.97 -9.12 -0.54
N LEU A 454 2.82 -9.23 0.47
CA LEU A 454 2.69 -10.28 1.49
C LEU A 454 1.39 -10.15 2.31
N GLU A 455 0.94 -8.93 2.63
CA GLU A 455 -0.37 -8.71 3.26
C GLU A 455 -1.49 -9.31 2.39
N GLY A 456 -1.51 -9.03 1.09
CA GLY A 456 -2.51 -9.61 0.18
C GLY A 456 -2.47 -11.13 0.11
N ILE A 457 -1.26 -11.72 0.13
CA ILE A 457 -1.09 -13.18 0.18
C ILE A 457 -1.71 -13.76 1.45
N LEU A 458 -1.44 -13.16 2.60
CA LEU A 458 -1.94 -13.63 3.90
C LEU A 458 -3.45 -13.42 4.03
N GLU A 459 -3.99 -12.32 3.53
CA GLU A 459 -5.42 -12.03 3.55
C GLU A 459 -6.20 -13.04 2.72
N GLU A 460 -5.77 -13.33 1.49
CA GLU A 460 -6.40 -14.36 0.66
C GLU A 460 -6.31 -15.76 1.30
N ALA A 461 -5.21 -16.04 2.02
CA ALA A 461 -5.04 -17.28 2.76
C ALA A 461 -5.82 -17.33 4.10
N GLU A 462 -6.58 -16.28 4.44
CA GLU A 462 -7.27 -16.11 5.73
C GLU A 462 -6.33 -16.19 6.96
N ILE A 463 -5.07 -15.79 6.79
CA ILE A 463 -4.05 -15.76 7.84
C ILE A 463 -4.04 -14.37 8.50
N VAL A 464 -3.99 -14.34 9.83
CA VAL A 464 -3.93 -13.08 10.59
C VAL A 464 -2.63 -12.35 10.26
N LEU A 465 -2.76 -11.09 9.82
CA LEU A 465 -1.62 -10.23 9.53
C LEU A 465 -0.71 -10.05 10.75
N THR A 466 0.60 -10.10 10.51
CA THR A 466 1.63 -9.94 11.53
C THR A 466 2.53 -8.74 11.20
N ASN A 467 3.42 -8.38 12.13
CA ASN A 467 4.40 -7.34 11.89
C ASN A 467 5.62 -7.94 11.17
N PHE A 468 5.90 -7.48 9.95
CA PHE A 468 6.97 -8.01 9.09
C PHE A 468 8.35 -7.40 9.35
N LYS A 469 8.47 -6.50 10.34
CA LYS A 469 9.77 -5.88 10.69
C LYS A 469 10.87 -6.90 10.99
N GLN A 470 10.50 -8.09 11.44
CA GLN A 470 11.45 -9.17 11.76
C GLN A 470 12.06 -9.83 10.51
N CYS A 471 11.34 -9.88 9.40
CA CYS A 471 11.80 -10.47 8.13
C CYS A 471 12.08 -9.43 7.03
N GLU A 472 11.94 -8.13 7.32
CA GLU A 472 12.10 -7.05 6.34
C GLU A 472 13.45 -7.07 5.60
N ASP A 473 14.55 -7.33 6.31
CA ASP A 473 15.88 -7.40 5.68
C ASP A 473 15.95 -8.56 4.66
N SER A 474 15.33 -9.70 4.98
CA SER A 474 15.24 -10.88 4.12
C SER A 474 14.32 -10.65 2.90
N LEU A 475 13.45 -9.64 2.93
CA LEU A 475 12.54 -9.29 1.83
C LEU A 475 13.16 -8.35 0.78
N GLU A 476 14.41 -7.91 0.95
CA GLU A 476 15.05 -7.00 -0.02
C GLU A 476 15.24 -7.66 -1.40
N GLU A 477 15.63 -8.92 -1.45
CA GLU A 477 15.81 -9.65 -2.70
C GLU A 477 14.46 -9.88 -3.40
N ALA A 478 13.43 -10.24 -2.63
CA ALA A 478 12.07 -10.37 -3.15
C ALA A 478 11.59 -9.10 -3.85
N GLU A 479 11.80 -7.94 -3.21
CA GLU A 479 11.43 -6.64 -3.76
C GLU A 479 12.11 -6.36 -5.12
N GLN A 480 13.40 -6.68 -5.25
CA GLN A 480 14.15 -6.49 -6.49
C GLN A 480 13.65 -7.40 -7.61
N ASP A 481 13.37 -8.67 -7.28
CA ASP A 481 12.87 -9.66 -8.23
C ASP A 481 11.44 -9.32 -8.71
N PHE A 482 10.56 -8.83 -7.83
CA PHE A 482 9.25 -8.32 -8.25
C PHE A 482 9.38 -7.14 -9.22
N VAL A 483 10.22 -6.15 -8.91
CA VAL A 483 10.45 -5.00 -9.82
C VAL A 483 10.96 -5.47 -11.17
N ALA A 484 11.94 -6.40 -11.19
CA ALA A 484 12.47 -6.98 -12.42
C ALA A 484 11.38 -7.71 -13.21
N GLY A 485 10.57 -8.53 -12.53
CA GLY A 485 9.50 -9.32 -13.13
C GLY A 485 8.39 -8.47 -13.73
N PHE A 486 7.87 -7.49 -13.00
CA PHE A 486 6.86 -6.57 -13.52
C PHE A 486 7.39 -5.75 -14.71
N THR A 487 8.66 -5.34 -14.66
CA THR A 487 9.34 -4.62 -15.76
C THR A 487 9.49 -5.48 -17.00
N ALA A 488 10.01 -6.70 -16.86
CA ALA A 488 10.18 -7.64 -17.95
C ALA A 488 8.82 -7.98 -18.59
N PHE A 489 7.81 -8.28 -17.76
CA PHE A 489 6.47 -8.60 -18.23
C PHE A 489 5.86 -7.46 -19.05
N LYS A 490 5.96 -6.21 -18.58
CA LYS A 490 5.44 -5.04 -19.33
C LYS A 490 6.23 -4.72 -20.59
N SER A 491 7.53 -4.95 -20.60
CA SER A 491 8.38 -4.76 -21.79
C SER A 491 8.10 -5.77 -22.91
N GLY A 492 7.29 -6.80 -22.63
CA GLY A 492 6.90 -7.85 -23.56
C GLY A 492 7.69 -9.15 -23.40
N ASP A 493 8.72 -9.17 -22.55
CA ASP A 493 9.41 -10.40 -22.14
C ASP A 493 8.63 -11.10 -21.03
N LYS A 494 7.49 -11.68 -21.43
CA LYS A 494 6.56 -12.36 -20.52
C LYS A 494 7.20 -13.54 -19.78
N LYS A 495 8.16 -14.20 -20.42
CA LYS A 495 8.86 -15.35 -19.83
C LYS A 495 9.78 -14.89 -18.70
N ALA A 496 10.67 -13.94 -18.98
CA ALA A 496 11.53 -13.38 -17.93
C ALA A 496 10.70 -12.75 -16.80
N GLY A 497 9.59 -12.10 -17.15
CA GLY A 497 8.65 -11.54 -16.18
C GLY A 497 8.14 -12.57 -15.17
N VAL A 498 7.65 -13.72 -15.65
CA VAL A 498 7.16 -14.80 -14.77
C VAL A 498 8.30 -15.45 -13.98
N GLU A 499 9.47 -15.65 -14.60
CA GLU A 499 10.65 -16.21 -13.92
C GLU A 499 11.11 -15.32 -12.75
N ASP A 500 11.14 -14.01 -12.91
CA ASP A 500 11.55 -13.09 -11.85
C ASP A 500 10.45 -12.89 -10.79
N ILE A 501 9.16 -12.84 -11.17
CA ILE A 501 8.05 -12.88 -10.20
C ILE A 501 8.13 -14.14 -9.33
N SER A 502 8.37 -15.31 -9.94
CA SER A 502 8.52 -16.59 -9.25
C SER A 502 9.65 -16.54 -8.21
N LYS A 503 10.81 -15.95 -8.55
CA LYS A 503 11.88 -15.74 -7.57
C LYS A 503 11.43 -14.84 -6.44
N GLY A 504 10.73 -13.74 -6.73
CA GLY A 504 10.17 -12.85 -5.71
C GLY A 504 9.27 -13.58 -4.70
N ILE A 505 8.39 -14.46 -5.19
CA ILE A 505 7.51 -15.27 -4.32
C ILE A 505 8.32 -16.29 -3.50
N ARG A 506 9.34 -16.93 -4.10
CA ARG A 506 10.21 -17.86 -3.37
C ARG A 506 10.96 -17.15 -2.25
N GLN A 507 11.51 -15.97 -2.52
CA GLN A 507 12.21 -15.15 -1.53
C GLN A 507 11.28 -14.70 -0.39
N ILE A 508 10.00 -14.43 -0.68
CA ILE A 508 8.98 -14.29 0.37
C ILE A 508 8.92 -15.59 1.19
N GLY A 509 8.73 -16.74 0.55
CA GLY A 509 8.71 -18.06 1.19
C GLY A 509 9.85 -18.28 2.19
N GLU A 510 11.08 -18.02 1.75
CA GLU A 510 12.31 -18.16 2.56
C GLU A 510 12.34 -17.17 3.75
N ALA A 511 11.90 -15.93 3.54
CA ALA A 511 11.89 -14.87 4.56
C ALA A 511 10.85 -15.11 5.69
N LEU A 512 9.80 -15.91 5.43
CA LEU A 512 8.69 -16.09 6.37
C LEU A 512 9.08 -16.80 7.67
N GLY A 513 10.16 -17.59 7.66
CA GLY A 513 10.71 -18.21 8.87
C GLY A 513 11.11 -17.16 9.92
N ASP A 514 11.69 -16.04 9.50
CA ASP A 514 12.09 -14.94 10.38
C ASP A 514 10.87 -14.20 10.97
N CYS A 515 9.72 -14.29 10.29
CA CYS A 515 8.45 -13.71 10.73
C CYS A 515 7.54 -14.70 11.46
N GLY A 516 7.98 -15.95 11.66
CA GLY A 516 7.21 -16.98 12.36
C GLY A 516 5.99 -17.50 11.59
N LEU A 517 6.04 -17.44 10.27
CA LEU A 517 4.97 -17.86 9.34
C LEU A 517 5.35 -19.13 8.55
N GLU A 518 6.37 -19.86 9.00
CA GLU A 518 6.89 -21.07 8.34
C GLU A 518 5.80 -22.13 8.16
N ASP A 519 4.96 -22.36 9.18
CA ASP A 519 3.94 -23.41 9.14
C ASP A 519 2.75 -23.04 8.22
N GLU A 520 2.40 -21.75 8.17
CA GLU A 520 1.24 -21.24 7.44
C GLU A 520 1.47 -21.17 5.93
N LEU A 521 2.72 -20.94 5.50
CA LEU A 521 3.06 -20.63 4.10
C LEU A 521 4.22 -21.50 3.56
N ALA A 522 4.54 -22.63 4.20
CA ALA A 522 5.57 -23.58 3.74
C ALA A 522 5.42 -24.04 2.28
N PHE A 523 4.21 -23.99 1.72
CA PHE A 523 3.97 -24.37 0.33
C PHE A 523 4.45 -23.31 -0.68
N LEU A 524 4.55 -22.04 -0.29
CA LEU A 524 4.88 -20.95 -1.22
C LEU A 524 6.22 -21.17 -1.93
N GLU A 525 7.25 -21.61 -1.22
CA GLU A 525 8.57 -21.84 -1.81
C GLU A 525 8.50 -22.91 -2.92
N HIS A 526 7.79 -24.00 -2.64
CA HIS A 526 7.60 -25.09 -3.59
C HIS A 526 6.77 -24.65 -4.80
N GLU A 527 5.61 -24.04 -4.58
CA GLU A 527 4.72 -23.63 -5.68
C GLU A 527 5.28 -22.46 -6.49
N ALA A 528 6.08 -21.58 -5.86
CA ALA A 528 6.83 -20.55 -6.58
C ALA A 528 7.84 -21.17 -7.54
N ASN A 529 8.57 -22.20 -7.10
CA ASN A 529 9.50 -22.95 -7.95
C ASN A 529 8.79 -23.61 -9.12
N VAL A 530 7.63 -24.24 -8.88
CA VAL A 530 6.77 -24.79 -9.94
C VAL A 530 6.34 -23.69 -10.91
N PHE A 531 5.80 -22.58 -10.43
CA PHE A 531 5.32 -21.47 -11.24
C PHE A 531 6.40 -20.90 -12.16
N GLY A 532 7.65 -20.83 -11.69
CA GLY A 532 8.83 -20.42 -12.47
C GLY A 532 9.15 -21.32 -13.66
N LEU A 533 8.61 -22.54 -13.72
CA LEU A 533 8.75 -23.46 -14.85
C LEU A 533 7.72 -23.26 -15.95
N SER A 534 6.80 -22.31 -15.76
CA SER A 534 5.67 -22.11 -16.66
C SER A 534 6.09 -21.96 -18.13
N ASN A 535 5.36 -22.65 -18.99
CA ASN A 535 5.56 -22.57 -20.43
C ASN A 535 4.82 -21.35 -21.00
N VAL A 536 5.57 -20.26 -21.19
CA VAL A 536 5.04 -19.02 -21.77
C VAL A 536 5.03 -19.09 -23.30
N THR A 537 3.85 -19.21 -23.90
CA THR A 537 3.69 -19.40 -25.35
C THR A 537 2.72 -18.40 -25.99
N ALA A 538 3.08 -17.87 -27.15
CA ALA A 538 2.18 -17.07 -27.97
C ALA A 538 1.19 -17.97 -28.72
N LEU A 539 -0.11 -17.81 -28.47
CA LEU A 539 -1.17 -18.68 -28.99
C LEU A 539 -1.48 -18.42 -30.47
N ASN A 540 -1.21 -17.22 -30.99
CA ASN A 540 -1.29 -16.93 -32.42
C ASN A 540 -0.31 -15.82 -32.84
N LYS A 541 0.09 -15.82 -34.12
CA LYS A 541 1.05 -14.83 -34.67
C LYS A 541 0.42 -13.47 -35.00
N ALA A 542 -0.87 -13.30 -34.71
CA ALA A 542 -1.68 -12.18 -35.16
C ALA A 542 -2.41 -11.44 -34.02
N GLU A 543 -2.43 -11.98 -32.79
CA GLU A 543 -2.95 -11.33 -31.59
C GLU A 543 -1.94 -11.50 -30.44
N GLU A 544 -2.04 -10.61 -29.45
CA GLU A 544 -1.23 -10.55 -28.22
C GLU A 544 -1.57 -11.68 -27.22
N ALA A 545 -2.25 -12.74 -27.67
CA ALA A 545 -2.70 -13.82 -26.80
C ALA A 545 -1.51 -14.70 -26.38
N VAL A 546 -1.10 -14.55 -25.12
CA VAL A 546 -0.06 -15.35 -24.47
C VAL A 546 -0.74 -16.33 -23.51
N ALA A 547 -0.22 -17.55 -23.40
CA ALA A 547 -0.58 -18.48 -22.34
C ALA A 547 0.61 -18.68 -21.40
N ILE A 548 0.35 -18.74 -20.11
CA ILE A 548 1.31 -19.08 -19.05
C ILE A 548 0.84 -20.42 -18.49
N LEU A 549 1.38 -21.50 -19.04
CA LEU A 549 0.89 -22.85 -18.78
C LEU A 549 1.74 -23.56 -17.73
N ILE A 550 1.09 -24.12 -16.72
CA ILE A 550 1.71 -24.94 -15.67
C ILE A 550 0.67 -25.96 -15.18
N HIS A 551 1.02 -27.24 -15.09
CA HIS A 551 0.08 -28.32 -14.74
C HIS A 551 -1.23 -28.36 -15.57
N GLY A 552 -1.21 -27.76 -16.77
CA GLY A 552 -2.38 -27.62 -17.64
C GLY A 552 -3.31 -26.44 -17.31
N PHE A 553 -3.05 -25.67 -16.25
CA PHE A 553 -3.71 -24.40 -15.98
C PHE A 553 -3.08 -23.29 -16.83
N ASN A 554 -3.87 -22.25 -17.13
CA ASN A 554 -3.39 -21.04 -17.79
C ASN A 554 -3.56 -19.85 -16.85
N PHE A 555 -2.45 -19.32 -16.33
CA PHE A 555 -2.45 -18.20 -15.38
C PHE A 555 -2.18 -16.84 -16.04
N TYR A 556 -2.33 -16.73 -17.37
CA TYR A 556 -2.09 -15.44 -18.04
C TYR A 556 -2.93 -14.30 -17.47
N ASP A 557 -4.22 -14.54 -17.22
CA ASP A 557 -5.13 -13.51 -16.73
C ASP A 557 -4.71 -13.07 -15.30
N ASN A 558 -4.47 -14.01 -14.38
CA ASN A 558 -3.98 -13.69 -13.02
C ASN A 558 -2.67 -12.89 -13.04
N VAL A 559 -1.70 -13.28 -13.88
CA VAL A 559 -0.43 -12.54 -13.95
C VAL A 559 -0.62 -11.17 -14.58
N ALA A 560 -1.52 -11.04 -15.56
CA ALA A 560 -1.85 -9.76 -16.17
C ALA A 560 -2.57 -8.82 -15.20
N ASP A 561 -3.49 -9.36 -14.39
CA ASP A 561 -4.25 -8.65 -13.37
C ASP A 561 -3.33 -8.23 -12.23
N MET A 562 -2.49 -9.12 -11.70
CA MET A 562 -1.43 -8.81 -10.73
C MET A 562 -0.56 -7.63 -11.20
N VAL A 563 -0.10 -7.68 -12.46
CA VAL A 563 0.71 -6.60 -13.04
C VAL A 563 -0.09 -5.31 -13.22
N ALA A 564 -1.38 -5.40 -13.53
CA ALA A 564 -2.26 -4.24 -13.65
C ALA A 564 -2.54 -3.61 -12.27
N ASP A 565 -2.61 -4.39 -11.21
CA ASP A 565 -2.83 -3.90 -9.86
C ASP A 565 -1.58 -3.19 -9.32
N VAL A 566 -0.38 -3.71 -9.61
CA VAL A 566 0.88 -2.97 -9.38
C VAL A 566 0.91 -1.64 -10.13
N GLU A 567 0.40 -1.58 -11.37
CA GLU A 567 0.27 -0.31 -12.10
C GLU A 567 -0.73 0.67 -11.48
N LYS A 568 -1.70 0.16 -10.72
CA LYS A 568 -2.64 0.99 -9.95
C LYS A 568 -2.12 1.31 -8.54
N HIS A 569 -0.88 0.92 -8.23
CA HIS A 569 -0.30 1.01 -6.87
C HIS A 569 -1.06 0.16 -5.83
N ASP A 570 -1.81 -0.85 -6.27
CA ASP A 570 -2.53 -1.81 -5.43
C ASP A 570 -1.70 -3.10 -5.27
N TYR A 571 -0.67 -3.01 -4.43
CA TYR A 571 0.22 -4.13 -4.15
C TYR A 571 -0.48 -5.27 -3.39
N ARG A 572 -1.55 -4.97 -2.65
CA ARG A 572 -2.31 -5.95 -1.89
C ARG A 572 -3.13 -6.83 -2.83
N ALA A 573 -3.86 -6.26 -3.79
CA ALA A 573 -4.54 -7.03 -4.84
C ALA A 573 -3.55 -7.86 -5.67
N ALA A 574 -2.37 -7.32 -5.97
CA ALA A 574 -1.30 -8.11 -6.59
C ALA A 574 -0.91 -9.33 -5.74
N GLY A 575 -0.87 -9.19 -4.41
CA GLY A 575 -0.69 -10.29 -3.47
C GLY A 575 -1.82 -11.33 -3.50
N HIS A 576 -3.07 -10.89 -3.60
CA HIS A 576 -4.23 -11.79 -3.77
C HIS A 576 -4.08 -12.66 -5.03
N GLU A 577 -3.73 -12.04 -6.17
CA GLU A 577 -3.52 -12.78 -7.43
C GLU A 577 -2.39 -13.81 -7.32
N ILE A 578 -1.31 -13.49 -6.59
CA ILE A 578 -0.25 -14.46 -6.28
C ILE A 578 -0.83 -15.64 -5.50
N GLN A 579 -1.56 -15.38 -4.42
CA GLN A 579 -2.08 -16.43 -3.57
C GLN A 579 -3.09 -17.32 -4.32
N VAL A 580 -3.91 -16.78 -5.21
CA VAL A 580 -4.79 -17.56 -6.10
C VAL A 580 -3.99 -18.53 -6.97
N ILE A 581 -2.89 -18.07 -7.59
CA ILE A 581 -2.01 -18.94 -8.39
C ILE A 581 -1.40 -20.02 -7.49
N MET A 582 -0.86 -19.65 -6.33
CA MET A 582 -0.19 -20.59 -5.42
C MET A 582 -1.16 -21.65 -4.86
N ASP A 583 -2.41 -21.27 -4.58
CA ASP A 583 -3.45 -22.18 -4.11
C ASP A 583 -3.87 -23.19 -5.17
N ASP A 584 -4.02 -22.76 -6.42
CA ASP A 584 -4.42 -23.65 -7.51
C ASP A 584 -3.30 -24.63 -7.86
N LEU A 585 -2.04 -24.19 -7.78
CA LEU A 585 -0.88 -25.07 -7.87
C LEU A 585 -0.85 -26.07 -6.69
N SER A 586 -0.93 -25.59 -5.45
CA SER A 586 -0.94 -26.43 -4.24
C SER A 586 -2.07 -27.47 -4.23
N LYS A 587 -3.27 -27.11 -4.68
CA LYS A 587 -4.38 -28.08 -4.86
C LYS A 587 -4.04 -29.17 -5.86
N TRP A 588 -3.32 -28.84 -6.93
CA TRP A 588 -2.84 -29.83 -7.89
C TRP A 588 -1.73 -30.69 -7.27
N SER A 589 -0.70 -30.08 -6.70
CA SER A 589 0.48 -30.76 -6.13
C SER A 589 0.08 -31.71 -5.01
N THR A 590 -0.74 -31.27 -4.05
CA THR A 590 -1.29 -32.13 -2.99
C THR A 590 -2.16 -33.27 -3.52
N GLY A 591 -2.77 -33.09 -4.70
CA GLY A 591 -3.63 -34.05 -5.38
C GLY A 591 -2.88 -35.12 -6.19
N HIS A 592 -1.65 -34.86 -6.63
CA HIS A 592 -0.93 -35.69 -7.60
C HIS A 592 0.50 -36.07 -7.18
N VAL A 593 1.13 -35.29 -6.30
CA VAL A 593 2.54 -35.40 -5.91
C VAL A 593 2.67 -35.66 -4.40
N CYS A 594 3.65 -36.46 -4.01
CA CYS A 594 3.98 -36.69 -2.60
C CYS A 594 4.84 -35.53 -2.06
N GLN A 595 4.81 -35.30 -0.75
CA GLN A 595 5.41 -34.10 -0.13
C GLN A 595 6.88 -34.31 0.30
N ASN A 596 7.60 -35.19 -0.38
CA ASN A 596 9.03 -35.39 -0.14
C ASN A 596 9.84 -34.78 -1.29
N THR A 597 11.06 -34.38 -0.98
CA THR A 597 12.03 -33.80 -1.92
C THR A 597 12.13 -34.54 -3.25
N TRP A 598 12.19 -35.88 -3.24
CA TRP A 598 12.32 -36.67 -4.47
C TRP A 598 11.05 -36.70 -5.33
N CYS A 599 9.88 -36.46 -4.74
CA CYS A 599 8.62 -36.37 -5.48
C CYS A 599 8.55 -35.06 -6.27
N TYR A 600 9.09 -33.97 -5.71
CA TYR A 600 9.22 -32.70 -6.42
C TYR A 600 10.16 -32.82 -7.63
N VAL A 601 11.22 -33.64 -7.54
CA VAL A 601 12.05 -33.97 -8.73
C VAL A 601 11.20 -34.65 -9.81
N VAL A 602 10.34 -35.61 -9.43
CA VAL A 602 9.46 -36.30 -10.38
C VAL A 602 8.42 -35.36 -11.00
N GLU A 603 7.86 -34.45 -10.22
CA GLU A 603 6.95 -33.42 -10.70
C GLU A 603 7.60 -32.50 -11.73
N GLY A 604 8.83 -32.04 -11.47
CA GLY A 604 9.59 -31.26 -12.45
C GLY A 604 9.80 -31.99 -13.77
N ILE A 605 10.10 -33.29 -13.69
CA ILE A 605 10.20 -34.17 -14.86
C ILE A 605 8.86 -34.25 -15.61
N MET A 606 7.75 -34.42 -14.89
CA MET A 606 6.40 -34.46 -15.47
C MET A 606 6.05 -33.15 -16.17
N GLU A 607 6.37 -32.01 -15.57
CA GLU A 607 6.12 -30.69 -16.13
C GLU A 607 6.93 -30.45 -17.41
N ALA A 608 8.20 -30.84 -17.46
CA ALA A 608 9.07 -30.70 -18.65
C ALA A 608 8.57 -31.46 -19.88
N GLU A 609 7.98 -32.63 -19.64
CA GLU A 609 7.39 -33.51 -20.66
C GLU A 609 5.89 -33.25 -20.89
N ALA A 610 5.30 -32.27 -20.18
CA ALA A 610 3.88 -31.95 -20.21
C ALA A 610 2.97 -33.17 -19.92
N ILE A 611 3.43 -34.09 -19.07
CA ILE A 611 2.69 -35.28 -18.63
C ILE A 611 2.01 -34.93 -17.31
N ILE A 612 0.87 -34.26 -17.42
CA ILE A 612 0.10 -33.70 -16.27
C ILE A 612 -0.98 -34.64 -15.74
N GLU A 613 -1.19 -35.78 -16.41
CA GLU A 613 -2.12 -36.83 -15.97
C GLU A 613 -1.34 -37.89 -15.18
N GLY A 614 -1.70 -38.15 -13.92
CA GLY A 614 -1.04 -39.18 -13.09
C GLY A 614 -1.00 -38.84 -11.60
N ASP A 615 -1.00 -39.85 -10.72
CA ASP A 615 -0.84 -39.66 -9.26
C ASP A 615 0.40 -40.41 -8.79
N VAL A 616 1.51 -39.70 -8.68
CA VAL A 616 2.82 -40.29 -8.31
C VAL A 616 2.95 -40.55 -6.81
N ARG A 617 1.99 -40.11 -5.98
CA ARG A 617 1.99 -40.41 -4.54
C ARG A 617 1.97 -41.91 -4.26
N GLN A 618 1.38 -42.69 -5.16
CA GLN A 618 1.29 -44.15 -4.99
C GLN A 618 2.65 -44.86 -5.16
N CYS A 619 3.65 -44.19 -5.73
CA CYS A 619 4.98 -44.72 -5.99
C CYS A 619 6.08 -44.01 -5.18
N GLU A 620 5.72 -43.25 -4.15
CA GLU A 620 6.64 -42.49 -3.30
C GLU A 620 7.85 -43.32 -2.81
N GLN A 621 7.60 -44.57 -2.40
CA GLN A 621 8.65 -45.46 -1.87
C GLN A 621 9.68 -45.86 -2.93
N ASP A 622 9.31 -45.87 -4.20
CA ASP A 622 10.18 -46.32 -5.28
C ASP A 622 11.16 -45.22 -5.71
N PHE A 623 10.89 -43.96 -5.36
CA PHE A 623 11.72 -42.80 -5.70
C PHE A 623 12.88 -42.55 -4.70
N GLU A 624 12.85 -43.17 -3.52
CA GLU A 624 13.90 -42.96 -2.50
C GLU A 624 15.30 -43.38 -3.01
N ASN A 625 15.38 -44.41 -3.85
CA ASN A 625 16.65 -44.85 -4.43
C ASN A 625 17.21 -43.82 -5.43
N ALA A 626 16.34 -43.24 -6.26
CA ALA A 626 16.73 -42.22 -7.22
C ALA A 626 17.38 -41.00 -6.52
N TRP A 627 16.84 -40.61 -5.37
CA TRP A 627 17.41 -39.54 -4.55
C TRP A 627 18.87 -39.80 -4.15
N GLY A 628 19.17 -41.04 -3.76
CA GLY A 628 20.53 -41.45 -3.39
C GLY A 628 21.52 -41.31 -4.55
N GLU A 629 21.10 -41.68 -5.76
CA GLU A 629 21.91 -41.57 -6.97
C GLU A 629 22.10 -40.09 -7.41
N PHE A 630 21.03 -39.27 -7.38
CA PHE A 630 21.14 -37.83 -7.67
C PHE A 630 22.06 -37.11 -6.67
N SER A 631 21.87 -37.36 -5.38
CA SER A 631 22.72 -36.78 -4.32
C SER A 631 24.20 -37.17 -4.49
N ALA A 632 24.47 -38.43 -4.86
CA ALA A 632 25.82 -38.90 -5.12
C ALA A 632 26.45 -38.22 -6.34
N ALA A 633 25.68 -38.03 -7.41
CA ALA A 633 26.12 -37.34 -8.61
C ALA A 633 26.51 -35.89 -8.32
N VAL A 634 25.63 -35.11 -7.66
CA VAL A 634 25.88 -33.70 -7.33
C VAL A 634 27.07 -33.56 -6.37
N ALA A 635 27.18 -34.44 -5.38
CA ALA A 635 28.34 -34.44 -4.48
C ALA A 635 29.66 -34.69 -5.23
N LEU A 636 29.66 -35.54 -6.27
CA LEU A 636 30.82 -35.75 -7.12
C LEU A 636 31.15 -34.50 -7.94
N PHE A 637 30.16 -33.83 -8.55
CA PHE A 637 30.34 -32.57 -9.27
C PHE A 637 30.95 -31.49 -8.37
N ASN A 638 30.37 -31.25 -7.20
CA ASN A 638 30.86 -30.25 -6.23
C ASN A 638 32.29 -30.52 -5.78
N THR A 639 32.62 -31.80 -5.55
CA THR A 639 34.00 -32.21 -5.22
C THR A 639 34.97 -31.90 -6.36
N GLN A 640 34.56 -32.08 -7.62
CA GLN A 640 35.42 -31.79 -8.78
C GLN A 640 35.56 -30.28 -9.02
N VAL A 641 34.49 -29.49 -8.81
CA VAL A 641 34.54 -28.02 -8.91
C VAL A 641 35.53 -27.46 -7.88
N SER A 642 35.40 -27.85 -6.61
CA SER A 642 36.31 -27.41 -5.54
C SER A 642 37.77 -27.81 -5.84
N LEU A 643 38.00 -29.04 -6.34
CA LEU A 643 39.33 -29.47 -6.75
C LEU A 643 39.88 -28.62 -7.91
N ALA A 644 39.05 -28.26 -8.89
CA ALA A 644 39.45 -27.44 -10.03
C ALA A 644 39.86 -26.02 -9.59
N GLU A 645 39.14 -25.43 -8.65
CA GLU A 645 39.43 -24.10 -8.10
C GLU A 645 40.75 -24.08 -7.33
N GLU A 646 40.94 -25.04 -6.41
CA GLU A 646 42.18 -25.23 -5.66
C GLU A 646 43.37 -25.42 -6.62
N LEU A 647 43.18 -26.24 -7.64
CA LEU A 647 44.22 -26.47 -8.63
C LEU A 647 44.49 -25.24 -9.49
N SER A 648 43.50 -24.42 -9.82
CA SER A 648 43.73 -23.20 -10.59
C SER A 648 44.70 -22.27 -9.85
N GLY A 649 44.55 -22.14 -8.53
CA GLY A 649 45.41 -21.32 -7.69
C GLY A 649 46.81 -21.92 -7.55
N GLU A 650 46.89 -23.22 -7.26
CA GLU A 650 48.16 -23.90 -7.04
C GLU A 650 48.95 -24.11 -8.33
N ILE A 651 48.29 -24.46 -9.44
CA ILE A 651 48.91 -24.54 -10.77
C ILE A 651 49.42 -23.17 -11.16
N LYS A 652 48.60 -22.11 -11.07
CA LYS A 652 49.04 -20.76 -11.46
C LYS A 652 50.27 -20.30 -10.66
N ARG A 653 50.32 -20.62 -9.36
CA ARG A 653 51.49 -20.39 -8.50
C ARG A 653 52.72 -21.19 -8.97
N LYS A 654 52.58 -22.51 -9.11
CA LYS A 654 53.68 -23.40 -9.50
C LYS A 654 54.14 -23.20 -10.95
N LEU A 655 53.26 -22.74 -11.84
CA LEU A 655 53.55 -22.40 -13.23
C LEU A 655 54.33 -21.07 -13.31
N MET A 656 54.04 -20.10 -12.43
CA MET A 656 54.89 -18.91 -12.23
C MET A 656 56.24 -19.26 -11.60
N GLU A 657 56.30 -20.29 -10.77
CA GLU A 657 57.53 -20.78 -10.12
C GLU A 657 58.33 -21.76 -11.01
N GLY A 658 57.78 -22.20 -12.16
CA GLY A 658 58.43 -23.13 -13.09
C GLY A 658 58.50 -24.59 -12.60
N GLU A 659 57.65 -24.97 -11.65
CA GLU A 659 57.67 -26.27 -10.96
C GLU A 659 56.73 -27.33 -11.56
N ILE A 660 55.77 -26.95 -12.42
CA ILE A 660 54.85 -27.90 -13.08
C ILE A 660 55.24 -28.15 -14.54
N VAL A 661 55.17 -29.42 -14.95
CA VAL A 661 55.29 -29.88 -16.33
C VAL A 661 53.89 -30.22 -16.85
N GLY A 662 53.60 -29.95 -18.13
CA GLY A 662 52.25 -30.12 -18.70
C GLY A 662 51.61 -31.51 -18.52
N ASP A 663 52.41 -32.54 -18.25
CA ASP A 663 51.94 -33.91 -18.00
C ASP A 663 51.11 -34.07 -16.70
N ASP A 664 51.38 -33.25 -15.67
CA ASP A 664 50.64 -33.32 -14.40
C ASP A 664 49.22 -32.75 -14.54
N ILE A 665 49.06 -31.72 -15.38
CA ILE A 665 47.77 -31.11 -15.70
C ILE A 665 46.91 -32.09 -16.49
N GLU A 666 47.51 -32.80 -17.46
CA GLU A 666 46.79 -33.78 -18.27
C GLU A 666 46.33 -34.99 -17.44
N ALA A 667 47.17 -35.49 -16.54
CA ALA A 667 46.81 -36.59 -15.64
C ALA A 667 45.62 -36.23 -14.74
N LEU A 668 45.55 -34.98 -14.29
CA LEU A 668 44.44 -34.52 -13.47
C LEU A 668 43.16 -34.32 -14.28
N LYS A 669 43.25 -33.75 -15.49
CA LYS A 669 42.10 -33.67 -16.41
C LYS A 669 41.50 -35.04 -16.67
N VAL A 670 42.33 -36.07 -16.85
CA VAL A 670 41.86 -37.46 -17.02
C VAL A 670 41.12 -37.96 -15.77
N GLN A 671 41.65 -37.70 -14.56
CA GLN A 671 40.98 -38.11 -13.32
C GLN A 671 39.63 -37.40 -13.12
N MET A 672 39.59 -36.08 -13.33
CA MET A 672 38.36 -35.30 -13.27
C MET A 672 37.35 -35.78 -14.31
N SER A 673 37.79 -36.05 -15.53
CA SER A 673 36.91 -36.55 -16.60
C SER A 673 36.25 -37.87 -16.24
N HIS A 674 36.98 -38.77 -15.59
CA HIS A 674 36.41 -40.02 -15.07
C HIS A 674 35.36 -39.77 -13.98
N LYS A 675 35.61 -38.85 -13.05
CA LYS A 675 34.68 -38.53 -11.96
C LYS A 675 33.41 -37.83 -12.45
N ILE A 676 33.55 -36.91 -13.40
CA ILE A 676 32.43 -36.27 -14.07
C ILE A 676 31.63 -37.30 -14.87
N ALA A 677 32.30 -38.21 -15.59
CA ALA A 677 31.62 -39.28 -16.30
C ALA A 677 30.86 -40.23 -15.36
N ASP A 678 31.39 -40.49 -14.16
CA ASP A 678 30.69 -41.28 -13.14
C ASP A 678 29.48 -40.51 -12.58
N ALA A 679 29.61 -39.20 -12.32
CA ALA A 679 28.49 -38.37 -11.88
C ALA A 679 27.34 -38.33 -12.89
N VAL A 680 27.64 -38.16 -14.19
CA VAL A 680 26.61 -38.21 -15.26
C VAL A 680 25.93 -39.58 -15.33
N LYS A 681 26.66 -40.67 -15.10
CA LYS A 681 26.05 -42.01 -15.03
C LYS A 681 25.15 -42.17 -13.82
N ASP A 682 25.53 -41.59 -12.68
CA ASP A 682 24.72 -41.65 -11.46
C ASP A 682 23.41 -40.83 -11.66
N ILE A 683 23.44 -39.69 -12.37
CA ILE A 683 22.21 -39.04 -12.86
C ILE A 683 21.38 -40.00 -13.72
N GLY A 684 22.02 -40.67 -14.68
CA GLY A 684 21.35 -41.66 -15.53
C GLY A 684 20.67 -42.78 -14.73
N LYS A 685 21.33 -43.32 -13.71
CA LYS A 685 20.73 -44.32 -12.81
C LYS A 685 19.58 -43.75 -11.99
N GLY A 686 19.71 -42.52 -11.48
CA GLY A 686 18.61 -41.86 -10.78
C GLY A 686 17.36 -41.77 -11.67
N LEU A 687 17.53 -41.42 -12.95
CA LEU A 687 16.42 -41.40 -13.92
C LEU A 687 15.89 -42.81 -14.24
N GLU A 688 16.75 -43.84 -14.26
CA GLU A 688 16.33 -45.25 -14.38
C GLU A 688 15.48 -45.70 -13.17
N ASP A 689 15.87 -45.31 -11.97
CA ASP A 689 15.13 -45.60 -10.73
C ASP A 689 13.79 -44.86 -10.70
N VAL A 690 13.76 -43.59 -11.13
CA VAL A 690 12.50 -42.85 -11.33
C VAL A 690 11.62 -43.56 -12.36
N ALA A 691 12.18 -43.97 -13.51
CA ALA A 691 11.43 -44.68 -14.54
C ALA A 691 10.82 -45.99 -14.03
N ALA A 692 11.58 -46.74 -13.23
CA ALA A 692 11.12 -47.98 -12.60
C ALA A 692 9.96 -47.74 -11.63
N GLY A 693 10.04 -46.70 -10.79
CA GLY A 693 8.97 -46.33 -9.86
C GLY A 693 7.71 -45.82 -10.59
N ILE A 694 7.89 -44.96 -11.59
CA ILE A 694 6.78 -44.37 -12.36
C ILE A 694 6.03 -45.41 -13.21
N HIS A 695 6.72 -46.46 -13.68
CA HIS A 695 6.08 -47.57 -14.39
C HIS A 695 4.99 -48.25 -13.53
N ASP A 696 5.16 -48.30 -12.21
CA ASP A 696 4.18 -48.87 -11.29
C ASP A 696 2.99 -47.91 -11.02
N CYS A 697 3.10 -46.64 -11.44
CA CYS A 697 2.10 -45.58 -11.34
C CYS A 697 1.26 -45.35 -12.63
N HIS A 698 1.31 -46.26 -13.61
CA HIS A 698 0.57 -46.14 -14.89
C HIS A 698 0.96 -44.93 -15.75
N LEU A 699 2.24 -44.57 -15.70
CA LEU A 699 2.85 -43.51 -16.50
C LEU A 699 3.88 -44.11 -17.46
N GLU A 700 3.44 -45.09 -18.26
CA GLU A 700 4.35 -45.92 -19.08
C GLU A 700 5.12 -45.09 -20.13
N GLU A 701 4.51 -44.03 -20.67
CA GLU A 701 5.18 -43.15 -21.64
C GLU A 701 6.37 -42.41 -21.02
N LEU A 702 6.19 -41.89 -19.80
CA LEU A 702 7.27 -41.21 -19.08
C LEU A 702 8.37 -42.19 -18.68
N ALA A 703 8.01 -43.36 -18.15
CA ALA A 703 8.96 -44.42 -17.83
C ALA A 703 9.81 -44.84 -19.05
N ASP A 704 9.19 -44.97 -20.22
CA ASP A 704 9.89 -45.30 -21.47
C ASP A 704 10.86 -44.19 -21.93
N LEU A 705 10.50 -42.91 -21.75
CA LEU A 705 11.37 -41.77 -22.07
C LEU A 705 12.57 -41.72 -21.13
N LEU A 706 12.33 -41.81 -19.82
CA LEU A 706 13.38 -41.77 -18.80
C LEU A 706 14.34 -42.96 -18.90
N THR A 707 13.83 -44.16 -19.19
CA THR A 707 14.68 -45.35 -19.42
C THR A 707 15.61 -45.15 -20.61
N LYS A 708 15.14 -44.53 -21.70
CA LYS A 708 15.99 -44.21 -22.84
C LYS A 708 17.03 -43.17 -22.46
N LEU A 709 16.62 -42.11 -21.77
CA LEU A 709 17.53 -41.03 -21.38
C LEU A 709 18.64 -41.55 -20.48
N ALA A 710 18.30 -42.37 -19.48
CA ALA A 710 19.23 -43.07 -18.62
C ALA A 710 20.26 -43.89 -19.41
N ALA A 711 19.81 -44.59 -20.46
CA ALA A 711 20.70 -45.38 -21.32
C ALA A 711 21.69 -44.52 -22.13
N GLU A 712 21.26 -43.35 -22.61
CA GLU A 712 22.14 -42.39 -23.28
C GLU A 712 23.19 -41.81 -22.30
N LEU A 713 22.76 -41.45 -21.08
CA LEU A 713 23.64 -40.92 -20.03
C LEU A 713 24.60 -41.96 -19.43
N ALA A 714 24.40 -43.27 -19.70
CA ALA A 714 25.28 -44.33 -19.22
C ALA A 714 26.66 -44.34 -19.91
N VAL A 715 26.79 -43.66 -21.06
CA VAL A 715 28.00 -43.65 -21.90
C VAL A 715 28.50 -42.23 -22.24
N PRO A 716 28.74 -41.35 -21.26
CA PRO A 716 29.15 -39.98 -21.53
C PRO A 716 30.62 -39.91 -21.97
N GLU A 717 30.90 -39.06 -22.94
CA GLU A 717 32.25 -38.68 -23.35
C GLU A 717 32.64 -37.36 -22.71
N VAL A 718 33.55 -37.39 -21.74
CA VAL A 718 34.05 -36.19 -21.06
C VAL A 718 35.42 -35.82 -21.62
N SER A 719 35.57 -34.59 -22.08
CA SER A 719 36.80 -34.08 -22.69
C SER A 719 37.07 -32.63 -22.32
N TRP A 720 38.25 -32.13 -22.68
CA TRP A 720 38.67 -30.76 -22.42
C TRP A 720 39.21 -30.12 -23.70
N ILE A 721 38.66 -28.96 -24.09
CA ILE A 721 39.14 -28.19 -25.26
C ILE A 721 39.54 -26.81 -24.77
N ALA A 722 40.81 -26.45 -24.94
CA ALA A 722 41.33 -25.15 -24.53
C ALA A 722 40.98 -24.78 -23.06
N GLU A 723 41.04 -25.78 -22.16
CA GLU A 723 40.74 -25.66 -20.71
C GLU A 723 39.25 -25.55 -20.35
N VAL A 724 38.35 -25.61 -21.34
CA VAL A 724 36.90 -25.70 -21.13
C VAL A 724 36.50 -27.17 -21.05
N LEU A 725 35.69 -27.51 -20.04
CA LEU A 725 35.10 -28.83 -19.86
C LEU A 725 33.99 -29.05 -20.90
N HIS A 726 34.01 -30.20 -21.55
CA HIS A 726 32.94 -30.65 -22.44
C HIS A 726 32.45 -32.03 -21.98
N ILE A 727 31.14 -32.15 -21.78
CA ILE A 727 30.42 -33.39 -21.52
C ILE A 727 29.56 -33.61 -22.75
N VAL A 728 29.87 -34.66 -23.50
CA VAL A 728 29.24 -34.97 -24.78
C VAL A 728 28.58 -36.33 -24.72
N VAL A 729 27.32 -36.41 -25.10
CA VAL A 729 26.58 -37.66 -25.25
C VAL A 729 26.09 -37.73 -26.69
N HIS A 730 26.53 -38.75 -27.42
CA HIS A 730 26.20 -38.94 -28.84
C HIS A 730 26.45 -37.72 -29.76
N GLY A 731 27.42 -36.87 -29.39
CA GLY A 731 27.77 -35.66 -30.15
C GLY A 731 27.00 -34.40 -29.76
N ALA A 732 26.04 -34.50 -28.84
CA ALA A 732 25.40 -33.36 -28.20
C ALA A 732 26.15 -32.98 -26.90
N GLU A 733 26.40 -31.69 -26.73
CA GLU A 733 27.04 -31.15 -25.53
C GLU A 733 25.97 -30.83 -24.48
N ILE A 734 26.16 -31.32 -23.26
CA ILE A 734 25.15 -31.24 -22.17
C ILE A 734 25.70 -30.56 -20.90
N VAL A 735 26.86 -29.91 -20.98
CA VAL A 735 27.53 -29.29 -19.81
C VAL A 735 26.65 -28.24 -19.15
N GLU A 736 25.99 -27.41 -19.97
CA GLU A 736 25.15 -26.33 -19.48
C GLU A 736 23.90 -26.88 -18.79
N ASP A 737 23.19 -27.82 -19.42
CA ASP A 737 21.99 -28.44 -18.86
C ASP A 737 22.27 -29.18 -17.54
N VAL A 738 23.35 -29.96 -17.48
CA VAL A 738 23.76 -30.68 -16.26
C VAL A 738 24.26 -29.71 -15.19
N GLY A 739 24.92 -28.62 -15.60
CA GLY A 739 25.39 -27.56 -14.71
C GLY A 739 24.24 -26.86 -14.02
N LEU A 740 23.24 -26.42 -14.79
CA LEU A 740 22.02 -25.79 -14.27
C LEU A 740 21.27 -26.71 -13.31
N ALA A 741 21.09 -27.99 -13.67
CA ALA A 741 20.49 -28.96 -12.76
C ALA A 741 21.27 -29.09 -11.43
N CYS A 742 22.61 -29.10 -11.46
CA CYS A 742 23.39 -29.16 -10.23
C CYS A 742 23.28 -27.89 -9.39
N GLU A 743 23.13 -26.72 -10.02
CA GLU A 743 22.87 -25.45 -9.35
C GLU A 743 21.50 -25.49 -8.66
N ASP A 744 20.45 -25.89 -9.37
CA ASP A 744 19.10 -26.03 -8.81
C ASP A 744 19.04 -27.03 -7.64
N PHE A 745 19.80 -28.12 -7.72
CA PHE A 745 19.92 -29.07 -6.61
C PHE A 745 20.63 -28.44 -5.40
N GLY A 746 21.62 -27.59 -5.64
CA GLY A 746 22.35 -26.87 -4.59
C GLY A 746 21.49 -25.83 -3.89
N ASP A 747 20.60 -25.20 -4.63
CA ASP A 747 19.63 -24.19 -4.17
C ASP A 747 18.35 -24.80 -3.60
N GLU A 748 18.30 -26.13 -3.44
CA GLU A 748 17.14 -26.87 -2.96
C GLU A 748 15.86 -26.71 -3.84
N ASN A 749 16.03 -26.29 -5.10
CA ASN A 749 14.96 -26.19 -6.08
C ASN A 749 14.71 -27.52 -6.79
N TRP A 750 14.12 -28.46 -6.05
CA TRP A 750 13.96 -29.85 -6.48
C TRP A 750 13.11 -30.03 -7.74
N VAL A 751 12.08 -29.20 -7.92
CA VAL A 751 11.22 -29.24 -9.10
C VAL A 751 12.02 -28.81 -10.33
N LYS A 752 12.75 -27.69 -10.24
CA LYS A 752 13.56 -27.21 -11.36
C LYS A 752 14.71 -28.16 -11.70
N PHE A 753 15.33 -28.79 -10.70
CA PHE A 753 16.30 -29.87 -10.90
C PHE A 753 15.74 -30.99 -11.78
N GLY A 754 14.55 -31.51 -11.42
CA GLY A 754 13.87 -32.54 -12.21
C GLY A 754 13.54 -32.07 -13.62
N PHE A 755 13.04 -30.85 -13.76
CA PHE A 755 12.70 -30.23 -15.03
C PHE A 755 13.92 -30.10 -15.96
N ASP A 756 15.05 -29.64 -15.44
CA ASP A 756 16.29 -29.45 -16.20
C ASP A 756 16.93 -30.78 -16.58
N LEU A 757 16.83 -31.82 -15.74
CA LEU A 757 17.19 -33.18 -16.15
C LEU A 757 16.31 -33.70 -17.29
N ALA A 758 15.00 -33.49 -17.23
CA ALA A 758 14.07 -33.95 -18.26
C ALA A 758 14.26 -33.22 -19.60
N LYS A 759 14.71 -31.96 -19.61
CA LYS A 759 15.08 -31.26 -20.87
C LYS A 759 16.11 -32.03 -21.69
N LEU A 760 16.97 -32.83 -21.06
CA LEU A 760 17.93 -33.68 -21.77
C LEU A 760 17.25 -34.70 -22.68
N VAL A 761 15.99 -35.07 -22.45
CA VAL A 761 15.19 -35.87 -23.39
C VAL A 761 15.19 -35.20 -24.76
N LYS A 762 14.87 -33.90 -24.85
CA LYS A 762 14.83 -33.15 -26.12
C LYS A 762 16.20 -33.00 -26.78
N VAL A 763 17.28 -33.08 -26.01
CA VAL A 763 18.66 -32.93 -26.49
C VAL A 763 19.21 -34.26 -27.01
N LEU A 764 18.88 -35.38 -26.34
CA LEU A 764 19.51 -36.68 -26.56
C LEU A 764 18.63 -37.71 -27.27
N ILE A 765 17.31 -37.55 -27.28
CA ILE A 765 16.32 -38.50 -27.82
C ILE A 765 15.49 -37.82 -28.92
#